data_AF-A0A7V3I4E5-F1
#
_entry.id   AF-A0A7V3I4E5-F1
#
_cell.length_a   1.000
_cell.length_b   1.000
_cell.length_c   1.000
_cell.angle_alpha   90.00
_cell.angle_beta   90.00
_cell.angle_gamma   90.00
#
_symmetry.space_group_name_H-M   'P 1'
#
loop_
_entity.id
_entity.type
_entity.pdbx_description
1 polymer ?
#
loop_
_entity_poly.entity_id
_entity_poly.type
_entity_poly.pdbx_seq_one_letter_code
_entity_poly.pdbx_strand_id
1 'polypeptide(L)'
;MELLHKPALDMGMDFWWQDGCAGANMEGLDPMEWTREIEYEGSERITGKRAFVFCRFGAWGSHRYGGFFSGDLIPEWGNLKVLVPFDVQCGNMLTPYVSNLAVAVYGISVEPELYVRWTQFGSFSPIFWYHGLWGLRLPWEYGEVGTNIVAGYLRLRERLIPYTYTYSRIAHETGMPIVRGLYLDYPDQDQSYAFKEQYLYGRDMLVAPVTDPAFGRPALKDIYLPAGETWFDYFTGRMYAGGQVIAHECPLERMPVFARAGAIIPMSPQVDYADEKPLDPLTLDVYASDKPSTFRLYEDDGASLDYREGKFAWTPITFTPGSDGSSTVEVGPTEGRFAGQLKSRRYEVRIHGLLEPDSVSVNGEKVARIDSDGWGGGWTWDSKQRVTTVRIAEALPIGKKVVVKLDTAGGLADAIALQKVLEFRERVRTVKLIQKLKYALILVGQEHGKPPRVIQETEKVEARLNDIIANPLGLSRNMPDLKSMTKQLLAAMVDKPFDSTRTIPDLNQTCLEATKSIENVTFESEEVRKMTAALLGLDLHARVVWDDPEKHFVGPYLHVQAKLDYDSDLTGPATVAMQIELPESNPPGWGRNPTVQAANGYTQFDIFYPFPEKPSGQVFRVKAALTWDGGRVETYKEVEWRQ
;
A
#
# COMPACT_ATOMS: atom_id res chain seq x y z
N MET A 1 26.69 17.79 35.55
CA MET A 1 27.03 16.54 34.84
C MET A 1 27.82 15.57 35.70
N GLU A 2 29.06 15.85 36.13
CA GLU A 2 29.92 14.88 36.85
C GLU A 2 29.32 14.27 38.12
N LEU A 3 28.60 15.06 38.94
CA LEU A 3 28.10 14.58 40.24
C LEU A 3 26.77 13.83 40.16
N LEU A 4 25.87 14.24 39.26
CA LEU A 4 24.49 13.74 39.21
C LEU A 4 24.23 12.82 38.01
N HIS A 5 24.83 13.11 36.85
CA HIS A 5 24.49 12.43 35.60
C HIS A 5 25.51 11.34 35.26
N LYS A 6 26.81 11.64 35.42
CA LYS A 6 27.87 10.66 35.12
C LYS A 6 27.69 9.33 35.87
N PRO A 7 27.34 9.29 37.18
CA PRO A 7 27.11 8.02 37.85
C PRO A 7 25.99 7.19 37.21
N ALA A 8 24.94 7.84 36.69
CA ALA A 8 23.85 7.16 36.00
C ALA A 8 24.29 6.64 34.62
N LEU A 9 25.04 7.43 33.86
CA LEU A 9 25.65 7.01 32.60
C LEU A 9 26.62 5.84 32.81
N ASP A 10 27.46 5.88 33.85
CA ASP A 10 28.40 4.80 34.21
C ASP A 10 27.68 3.51 34.60
N MET A 11 26.45 3.59 35.13
CA MET A 11 25.60 2.43 35.43
C MET A 11 24.92 1.83 34.17
N GLY A 12 25.03 2.48 33.01
CA GLY A 12 24.44 2.01 31.75
C GLY A 12 23.13 2.70 31.35
N MET A 13 22.84 3.89 31.88
CA MET A 13 21.76 4.70 31.33
C MET A 13 22.22 5.31 29.99
N ASP A 14 21.50 4.99 28.91
CA ASP A 14 21.91 5.38 27.55
C ASP A 14 21.12 6.57 26.95
N PHE A 15 20.02 6.99 27.58
CA PHE A 15 19.25 8.16 27.13
C PHE A 15 18.49 8.85 28.28
N TRP A 16 18.05 10.08 28.03
CA TRP A 16 17.28 10.89 28.99
C TRP A 16 15.83 11.02 28.54
N TRP A 17 14.88 10.71 29.42
CA TRP A 17 13.47 10.97 29.20
C TRP A 17 13.01 12.17 30.03
N GLN A 18 12.69 13.28 29.35
CA GLN A 18 12.18 14.51 29.95
C GLN A 18 10.67 14.63 29.73
N ASP A 19 9.90 14.25 30.76
CA ASP A 19 8.44 14.18 30.69
C ASP A 19 7.74 15.56 30.87
N GLY A 20 8.39 16.52 31.52
CA GLY A 20 7.80 17.83 31.87
C GLY A 20 8.77 19.00 31.91
N CYS A 21 8.29 20.16 32.41
CA CYS A 21 9.05 21.41 32.43
C CYS A 21 10.22 21.38 33.45
N ALA A 22 11.40 21.81 33.01
CA ALA A 22 12.56 22.03 33.86
C ALA A 22 12.38 23.31 34.68
N GLY A 23 12.63 23.22 35.98
CA GLY A 23 12.35 24.29 36.95
C GLY A 23 13.47 25.31 37.15
N ALA A 24 14.32 25.59 36.13
CA ALA A 24 15.38 26.58 36.29
C ALA A 24 14.85 28.02 36.18
N ASN A 25 15.25 28.90 37.09
CA ASN A 25 14.86 30.31 37.09
C ASN A 25 16.12 31.16 36.82
N MET A 26 16.45 31.31 35.54
CA MET A 26 17.61 32.08 35.07
C MET A 26 17.14 33.10 34.03
N GLU A 27 17.43 34.39 34.26
CA GLU A 27 17.00 35.47 33.37
C GLU A 27 17.60 35.28 31.96
N GLY A 28 16.74 35.30 30.94
CA GLY A 28 17.13 35.16 29.53
C GLY A 28 17.42 33.74 29.06
N LEU A 29 17.26 32.72 29.92
CA LEU A 29 17.52 31.32 29.57
C LEU A 29 16.23 30.50 29.65
N ASP A 30 15.89 29.82 28.55
CA ASP A 30 14.81 28.84 28.59
C ASP A 30 15.29 27.60 29.37
N PRO A 31 14.60 27.23 30.47
CA PRO A 31 15.08 26.17 31.35
C PRO A 31 15.01 24.79 30.68
N MET A 32 14.10 24.57 29.72
CA MET A 32 13.98 23.31 29.00
C MET A 32 15.14 23.15 28.02
N GLU A 33 15.40 24.17 27.20
CA GLU A 33 16.49 24.15 26.25
C GLU A 33 17.84 24.01 26.94
N TRP A 34 18.04 24.71 28.06
CA TRP A 34 19.26 24.58 28.83
C TRP A 34 19.46 23.18 29.40
N THR A 35 18.41 22.59 29.97
CA THR A 35 18.50 21.23 30.54
C THR A 35 18.86 20.21 29.45
N ARG A 36 18.27 20.35 28.25
CA ARG A 36 18.57 19.51 27.10
C ARG A 36 19.98 19.64 26.61
N GLU A 37 20.47 20.86 26.43
CA GLU A 37 21.85 21.10 26.03
C GLU A 37 22.81 20.43 27.01
N ILE A 38 22.59 20.62 28.31
CA ILE A 38 23.42 20.04 29.37
C ILE A 38 23.39 18.51 29.36
N GLU A 39 22.21 17.90 29.26
CA GLU A 39 22.07 16.44 29.22
C GLU A 39 22.63 15.86 27.92
N TYR A 40 22.30 16.44 26.77
CA TYR A 40 22.72 15.98 25.45
C TYR A 40 24.23 16.13 25.28
N GLU A 41 24.75 17.35 25.25
CA GLU A 41 26.18 17.60 25.02
C GLU A 41 27.04 17.11 26.18
N GLY A 42 26.51 17.15 27.40
CA GLY A 42 27.20 16.61 28.56
C GLY A 42 27.36 15.10 28.49
N SER A 43 26.34 14.37 28.03
CA SER A 43 26.44 12.92 27.83
C SER A 43 27.41 12.59 26.69
N GLU A 44 27.36 13.33 25.58
CA GLU A 44 28.32 13.18 24.49
C GLU A 44 29.76 13.36 24.96
N ARG A 45 30.04 14.41 25.76
CA ARG A 45 31.37 14.69 26.30
C ARG A 45 31.85 13.61 27.28
N ILE A 46 30.96 13.09 28.12
CA ILE A 46 31.31 12.08 29.13
C ILE A 46 31.54 10.71 28.48
N THR A 47 30.70 10.33 27.51
CA THR A 47 30.67 8.97 26.98
C THR A 47 31.41 8.81 25.66
N GLY A 48 31.64 9.90 24.91
CA GLY A 48 32.12 9.85 23.53
C GLY A 48 31.12 9.24 22.53
N LYS A 49 29.87 9.00 22.97
CA LYS A 49 28.80 8.40 22.18
C LYS A 49 27.72 9.43 21.86
N ARG A 50 26.87 9.13 20.88
CA ARG A 50 25.68 9.92 20.58
C ARG A 50 24.76 9.94 21.79
N ALA A 51 24.30 11.12 22.17
CA ALA A 51 23.27 11.27 23.17
C ALA A 51 21.89 11.24 22.54
N PHE A 52 20.90 10.84 23.33
CA PHE A 52 19.50 10.98 22.98
C PHE A 52 18.75 11.55 24.18
N VAL A 53 18.05 12.66 23.96
CA VAL A 53 17.13 13.25 24.94
C VAL A 53 15.74 13.20 24.31
N PHE A 54 14.78 12.67 25.05
CA PHE A 54 13.44 12.42 24.58
C PHE A 54 12.43 13.28 25.33
N CYS A 55 11.71 14.13 24.60
CA CYS A 55 11.04 15.28 25.19
C CYS A 55 9.59 15.47 24.73
N ARG A 56 8.77 16.04 25.61
CA ARG A 56 7.39 16.41 25.28
C ARG A 56 7.24 17.78 24.62
N PHE A 57 7.91 18.79 25.18
CA PHE A 57 7.76 20.19 24.76
C PHE A 57 8.94 20.65 23.90
N GLY A 58 8.85 21.77 23.20
CA GLY A 58 9.96 22.30 22.43
C GLY A 58 9.74 23.74 21.99
N ALA A 59 10.84 24.38 21.60
CA ALA A 59 10.90 25.69 20.99
C ALA A 59 11.68 25.62 19.68
N TRP A 60 11.86 26.75 19.03
CA TRP A 60 12.69 26.83 17.83
C TRP A 60 14.13 26.40 18.14
N GLY A 61 14.61 25.39 17.41
CA GLY A 61 15.98 24.87 17.58
C GLY A 61 16.12 23.67 18.50
N SER A 62 15.05 23.21 19.18
CA SER A 62 15.11 22.05 20.08
C SER A 62 15.52 20.74 19.38
N HIS A 63 15.36 20.66 18.06
CA HIS A 63 15.77 19.50 17.26
C HIS A 63 17.27 19.19 17.30
N ARG A 64 18.10 20.13 17.79
CA ARG A 64 19.52 19.90 18.03
C ARG A 64 19.77 18.86 19.13
N TYR A 65 18.80 18.63 20.01
CA TYR A 65 18.99 17.88 21.25
C TYR A 65 18.05 16.67 21.37
N GLY A 66 17.89 15.88 20.29
CA GLY A 66 17.22 14.57 20.34
C GLY A 66 15.83 14.53 19.69
N GLY A 67 14.88 13.83 20.32
CA GLY A 67 13.57 13.49 19.75
C GLY A 67 12.40 13.87 20.63
N PHE A 68 11.19 13.80 20.06
CA PHE A 68 9.95 14.26 20.68
C PHE A 68 8.88 13.18 20.78
N PHE A 69 7.93 13.36 21.69
CA PHE A 69 6.70 12.60 21.72
C PHE A 69 5.44 13.47 21.79
N SER A 70 4.34 12.93 21.28
CA SER A 70 3.03 13.59 21.18
C SER A 70 2.32 13.84 22.53
N GLY A 71 2.85 13.34 23.64
CA GLY A 71 2.28 13.50 24.99
C GLY A 71 1.27 12.43 25.38
N ASP A 72 0.48 12.70 26.42
CA ASP A 72 -0.37 11.69 27.08
C ASP A 72 -1.65 11.40 26.31
N LEU A 73 -1.55 10.47 25.36
CA LEU A 73 -2.66 10.09 24.50
C LEU A 73 -3.63 9.13 25.20
N ILE A 74 -4.90 9.19 24.82
CA ILE A 74 -5.93 8.21 25.14
C ILE A 74 -6.09 7.27 23.93
N PRO A 75 -6.22 5.94 24.11
CA PRO A 75 -6.32 4.98 23.02
C PRO A 75 -7.69 5.05 22.32
N GLU A 76 -7.86 6.07 21.46
CA GLU A 76 -9.07 6.32 20.69
C GLU A 76 -8.75 6.56 19.21
N TRP A 77 -9.67 6.17 18.33
CA TRP A 77 -9.55 6.34 16.89
C TRP A 77 -9.35 7.80 16.46
N GLY A 78 -10.04 8.74 17.13
CA GLY A 78 -9.87 10.17 16.89
C GLY A 78 -8.42 10.64 17.10
N ASN A 79 -7.73 10.10 18.10
CA ASN A 79 -6.32 10.41 18.33
C ASN A 79 -5.44 9.82 17.22
N LEU A 80 -5.61 8.54 16.86
CA LEU A 80 -4.86 7.93 15.77
C LEU A 80 -5.02 8.72 14.45
N LYS A 81 -6.23 9.20 14.17
CA LYS A 81 -6.55 10.01 12.98
C LYS A 81 -5.76 11.32 12.93
N VAL A 82 -5.61 12.01 14.06
CA VAL A 82 -4.86 13.28 14.14
C VAL A 82 -3.35 13.05 14.15
N LEU A 83 -2.86 11.91 14.63
CA LEU A 83 -1.43 11.63 14.73
C LEU A 83 -0.75 11.45 13.37
N VAL A 84 -1.48 10.98 12.34
CA VAL A 84 -0.94 10.85 10.98
C VAL A 84 -0.51 12.20 10.38
N PRO A 85 -1.38 13.23 10.29
CA PRO A 85 -0.95 14.55 9.84
C PRO A 85 -0.06 15.28 10.84
N PHE A 86 -0.05 14.90 12.13
CA PHE A 86 0.87 15.43 13.12
C PHE A 86 2.33 15.06 12.83
N ASP A 87 2.64 13.79 12.49
CA ASP A 87 3.99 13.37 12.11
C ASP A 87 4.55 14.19 10.94
N VAL A 88 3.70 14.44 9.94
CA VAL A 88 4.04 15.29 8.78
C VAL A 88 4.35 16.73 9.22
N GLN A 89 3.54 17.30 10.12
CA GLN A 89 3.77 18.66 10.63
C GLN A 89 5.03 18.76 11.47
N CYS A 90 5.35 17.74 12.28
CA CYS A 90 6.62 17.66 12.99
C CYS A 90 7.80 17.71 12.00
N GLY A 91 7.72 16.94 10.92
CA GLY A 91 8.70 17.01 9.84
C GLY A 91 8.92 18.42 9.29
N ASN A 92 7.83 19.17 9.05
CA ASN A 92 7.90 20.58 8.58
C ASN A 92 8.50 21.54 9.61
N MET A 93 8.36 21.22 10.89
CA MET A 93 8.84 22.02 12.02
C MET A 93 10.29 21.69 12.41
N LEU A 94 11.01 20.96 11.54
CA LEU A 94 12.36 20.44 11.80
C LEU A 94 12.41 19.52 13.03
N THR A 95 11.33 18.81 13.35
CA THR A 95 11.32 17.76 14.38
C THR A 95 11.20 16.38 13.73
N PRO A 96 12.22 15.92 12.97
CA PRO A 96 12.14 14.70 12.16
C PRO A 96 12.10 13.42 12.99
N TYR A 97 12.35 13.51 14.30
CA TYR A 97 12.37 12.40 15.24
C TYR A 97 11.21 12.53 16.24
N VAL A 98 10.01 12.15 15.81
CA VAL A 98 8.82 12.15 16.66
C VAL A 98 8.33 10.72 16.88
N SER A 99 7.81 10.47 18.08
CA SER A 99 7.09 9.26 18.47
C SER A 99 5.66 9.61 18.82
N ASN A 100 4.73 8.74 18.42
CA ASN A 100 3.32 8.89 18.76
C ASN A 100 2.90 8.09 20.00
N LEU A 101 3.88 7.64 20.82
CA LEU A 101 3.67 6.75 21.96
C LEU A 101 2.71 5.62 21.60
N ALA A 102 3.19 4.68 20.79
CA ALA A 102 2.39 3.65 20.14
C ALA A 102 1.40 3.03 21.13
N VAL A 103 0.12 3.02 20.73
CA VAL A 103 -1.05 2.51 21.47
C VAL A 103 -1.42 3.28 22.75
N ALA A 104 -0.96 4.53 22.85
CA ALA A 104 -1.39 5.54 23.82
C ALA A 104 -1.04 5.27 25.29
N VAL A 105 -1.10 6.33 26.11
CA VAL A 105 -0.58 6.35 27.49
C VAL A 105 -1.60 5.85 28.51
N TYR A 106 -2.85 6.29 28.38
CA TYR A 106 -3.92 5.94 29.31
C TYR A 106 -4.63 4.62 28.95
N GLY A 107 -5.39 4.07 29.91
CA GLY A 107 -6.20 2.87 29.71
C GLY A 107 -5.48 1.54 29.98
N ILE A 108 -6.17 0.63 30.67
CA ILE A 108 -5.64 -0.70 31.04
C ILE A 108 -5.45 -1.59 29.81
N SER A 109 -6.34 -1.51 28.83
CA SER A 109 -6.29 -2.26 27.58
C SER A 109 -6.66 -1.36 26.42
N VAL A 110 -6.10 -1.65 25.26
CA VAL A 110 -6.44 -1.00 23.99
C VAL A 110 -7.41 -1.90 23.23
N GLU A 111 -8.33 -1.33 22.46
CA GLU A 111 -9.18 -2.13 21.58
C GLU A 111 -8.30 -2.86 20.54
N PRO A 112 -8.46 -4.18 20.29
CA PRO A 112 -7.50 -4.95 19.48
C PRO A 112 -7.30 -4.43 18.05
N GLU A 113 -8.35 -3.98 17.36
CA GLU A 113 -8.24 -3.41 16.02
C GLU A 113 -7.41 -2.12 16.05
N LEU A 114 -7.73 -1.20 16.97
CA LEU A 114 -6.98 0.02 17.20
C LEU A 114 -5.51 -0.26 17.56
N TYR A 115 -5.24 -1.25 18.41
CA TYR A 115 -3.89 -1.68 18.79
C TYR A 115 -3.06 -2.08 17.56
N VAL A 116 -3.65 -2.88 16.66
CA VAL A 116 -3.02 -3.28 15.40
C VAL A 116 -2.79 -2.08 14.50
N ARG A 117 -3.82 -1.26 14.25
CA ARG A 117 -3.71 -0.12 13.32
C ARG A 117 -2.70 0.92 13.79
N TRP A 118 -2.64 1.18 15.09
CA TRP A 118 -1.65 2.09 15.67
C TRP A 118 -0.24 1.52 15.54
N THR A 119 -0.06 0.22 15.76
CA THR A 119 1.23 -0.44 15.54
C THR A 119 1.65 -0.37 14.07
N GLN A 120 0.74 -0.63 13.14
CA GLN A 120 1.00 -0.52 11.70
C GLN A 120 1.47 0.88 11.33
N PHE A 121 0.79 1.91 11.83
CA PHE A 121 1.22 3.31 11.69
C PHE A 121 2.62 3.53 12.26
N GLY A 122 2.84 3.15 13.52
CA GLY A 122 4.10 3.36 14.22
C GLY A 122 5.29 2.70 13.51
N SER A 123 5.10 1.55 12.86
CA SER A 123 6.17 0.86 12.13
C SER A 123 6.81 1.73 11.04
N PHE A 124 6.05 2.70 10.52
CA PHE A 124 6.49 3.69 9.53
C PHE A 124 6.58 5.12 10.10
N SER A 125 6.64 5.28 11.43
CA SER A 125 6.97 6.56 12.09
C SER A 125 8.49 6.69 12.33
N PRO A 126 9.02 7.89 12.59
CA PRO A 126 10.45 8.07 12.88
C PRO A 126 10.90 7.28 14.10
N ILE A 127 10.19 7.40 15.22
CA ILE A 127 10.43 6.65 16.45
C ILE A 127 9.22 5.76 16.75
N PHE A 128 9.49 4.49 17.03
CA PHE A 128 8.50 3.55 17.54
C PHE A 128 8.78 3.29 19.01
N TRP A 129 7.84 3.64 19.88
CA TRP A 129 7.93 3.31 21.31
C TRP A 129 6.54 2.96 21.84
N TYR A 130 6.36 1.72 22.31
CA TYR A 130 5.21 1.37 23.14
C TYR A 130 5.34 2.02 24.51
N HIS A 131 4.34 2.80 24.89
CA HIS A 131 4.31 3.46 26.19
C HIS A 131 2.91 3.37 26.81
N GLY A 132 2.84 3.37 28.13
CA GLY A 132 1.62 3.30 28.90
C GLY A 132 1.93 3.56 30.37
N LEU A 133 1.01 4.23 31.09
CA LEU A 133 1.12 4.40 32.54
C LEU A 133 1.05 3.04 33.25
N TRP A 134 -0.04 2.31 32.98
CA TRP A 134 -0.33 0.97 33.50
C TRP A 134 -1.20 0.24 32.47
N GLY A 135 -0.97 -1.05 32.23
CA GLY A 135 -1.83 -1.87 31.37
C GLY A 135 -1.10 -2.66 30.29
N LEU A 136 -1.89 -3.32 29.45
CA LEU A 136 -1.44 -4.22 28.40
C LEU A 136 -0.94 -3.42 27.20
N ARG A 137 0.31 -3.64 26.80
CA ARG A 137 1.00 -2.96 25.68
C ARG A 137 1.83 -3.92 24.83
N LEU A 138 2.19 -5.07 25.38
CA LEU A 138 3.10 -6.01 24.75
C LEU A 138 2.32 -6.91 23.76
N PRO A 139 2.91 -7.25 22.60
CA PRO A 139 2.17 -7.97 21.56
C PRO A 139 1.54 -9.30 22.03
N TRP A 140 2.20 -10.03 22.92
CA TRP A 140 1.69 -11.30 23.43
C TRP A 140 0.47 -11.16 24.36
N GLU A 141 0.19 -9.97 24.88
CA GLU A 141 -0.98 -9.70 25.71
C GLU A 141 -2.27 -9.59 24.87
N TYR A 142 -2.15 -9.46 23.54
CA TYR A 142 -3.25 -9.32 22.58
C TYR A 142 -3.52 -10.61 21.78
N GLY A 143 -3.06 -11.76 22.26
CA GLY A 143 -3.29 -13.07 21.64
C GLY A 143 -2.70 -13.19 20.22
N GLU A 144 -3.35 -13.99 19.36
CA GLU A 144 -2.86 -14.26 17.99
C GLU A 144 -2.78 -13.00 17.11
N VAL A 145 -3.68 -12.04 17.33
CA VAL A 145 -3.67 -10.75 16.64
C VAL A 145 -2.35 -10.02 16.91
N GLY A 146 -1.93 -9.96 18.17
CA GLY A 146 -0.67 -9.35 18.56
C GLY A 146 0.57 -10.19 18.18
N THR A 147 0.53 -11.51 18.33
CA THR A 147 1.72 -12.34 18.05
C THR A 147 1.99 -12.58 16.57
N ASN A 148 0.97 -12.48 15.69
CA ASN A 148 1.15 -12.69 14.25
C ASN A 148 1.26 -11.37 13.48
N ILE A 149 0.23 -10.51 13.55
CA ILE A 149 0.15 -9.30 12.73
C ILE A 149 1.17 -8.28 13.23
N VAL A 150 1.10 -7.92 14.51
CA VAL A 150 1.98 -6.91 15.10
C VAL A 150 3.45 -7.33 15.03
N ALA A 151 3.77 -8.59 15.35
CA ALA A 151 5.14 -9.09 15.20
C ALA A 151 5.67 -8.99 13.76
N GLY A 152 4.81 -9.20 12.74
CA GLY A 152 5.17 -9.00 11.35
C GLY A 152 5.59 -7.56 11.03
N TYR A 153 4.84 -6.57 11.53
CA TYR A 153 5.14 -5.15 11.35
C TYR A 153 6.37 -4.67 12.14
N LEU A 154 6.60 -5.24 13.32
CA LEU A 154 7.81 -4.96 14.10
C LEU A 154 9.05 -5.52 13.39
N ARG A 155 8.99 -6.75 12.90
CA ARG A 155 10.08 -7.35 12.08
C ARG A 155 10.31 -6.56 10.79
N LEU A 156 9.24 -6.10 10.14
CA LEU A 156 9.37 -5.25 8.94
C LEU A 156 10.11 -3.95 9.27
N ARG A 157 9.76 -3.29 10.38
CA ARG A 157 10.46 -2.09 10.84
C ARG A 157 11.95 -2.36 11.08
N GLU A 158 12.30 -3.43 11.80
CA GLU A 158 13.69 -3.81 12.03
C GLU A 158 14.44 -4.05 10.72
N ARG A 159 13.80 -4.74 9.77
CA ARG A 159 14.38 -4.94 8.44
C ARG A 159 14.57 -3.63 7.67
N LEU A 160 13.74 -2.61 7.89
CA LEU A 160 13.83 -1.31 7.22
C LEU A 160 14.89 -0.37 7.82
N ILE A 161 15.59 -0.76 8.90
CA ILE A 161 16.61 0.08 9.54
C ILE A 161 17.61 0.70 8.55
N PRO A 162 18.20 -0.01 7.57
CA PRO A 162 19.14 0.61 6.63
C PRO A 162 18.52 1.76 5.81
N TYR A 163 17.26 1.60 5.39
CA TYR A 163 16.50 2.65 4.71
C TYR A 163 16.22 3.83 5.65
N THR A 164 15.63 3.57 6.82
CA THR A 164 15.29 4.58 7.82
C THR A 164 16.52 5.36 8.30
N TYR A 165 17.62 4.67 8.53
CA TYR A 165 18.88 5.25 9.00
C TYR A 165 19.54 6.14 7.95
N THR A 166 19.46 5.76 6.68
CA THR A 166 19.86 6.62 5.57
C THR A 166 19.03 7.91 5.54
N TYR A 167 17.71 7.81 5.69
CA TYR A 167 16.85 9.00 5.75
C TYR A 167 17.04 9.81 7.03
N SER A 168 17.42 9.18 8.15
CA SER A 168 17.85 9.89 9.36
C SER A 168 19.11 10.72 9.10
N ARG A 169 20.10 10.18 8.38
CA ARG A 169 21.28 10.94 7.96
C ARG A 169 20.91 12.12 7.07
N ILE A 170 20.02 11.92 6.10
CA ILE A 170 19.53 13.00 5.23
C ILE A 170 18.81 14.08 6.03
N ALA A 171 17.97 13.69 6.99
CA ALA A 171 17.29 14.64 7.89
C ALA A 171 18.29 15.46 8.71
N HIS A 172 19.33 14.81 9.25
CA HIS A 172 20.41 15.48 9.97
C HIS A 172 21.19 16.47 9.10
N GLU A 173 21.51 16.13 7.85
CA GLU A 173 22.31 16.99 6.96
C GLU A 173 21.52 18.13 6.32
N THR A 174 20.24 17.90 5.99
CA THR A 174 19.47 18.79 5.10
C THR A 174 18.20 19.35 5.73
N GLY A 175 17.75 18.82 6.86
CA GLY A 175 16.46 19.13 7.46
C GLY A 175 15.26 18.46 6.78
N MET A 176 15.45 17.72 5.68
CA MET A 176 14.37 17.01 5.01
C MET A 176 13.91 15.80 5.86
N PRO A 177 12.65 15.76 6.35
CA PRO A 177 12.26 14.82 7.40
C PRO A 177 12.15 13.37 6.89
N ILE A 178 12.11 12.41 7.82
CA ILE A 178 11.90 10.99 7.47
C ILE A 178 10.46 10.78 7.02
N VAL A 179 9.49 11.28 7.79
CA VAL A 179 8.07 11.32 7.39
C VAL A 179 7.79 12.67 6.73
N ARG A 180 7.25 12.63 5.51
CA ARG A 180 7.10 13.79 4.63
C ARG A 180 5.67 13.92 4.14
N GLY A 181 5.14 15.14 4.12
CA GLY A 181 3.91 15.40 3.38
C GLY A 181 4.15 15.20 1.89
N LEU A 182 3.15 14.70 1.15
CA LEU A 182 3.29 14.46 -0.29
C LEU A 182 3.71 15.72 -1.06
N TYR A 183 3.24 16.89 -0.61
CA TYR A 183 3.54 18.18 -1.23
C TYR A 183 5.03 18.57 -1.22
N LEU A 184 5.88 17.92 -0.43
CA LEU A 184 7.32 18.16 -0.49
C LEU A 184 7.95 17.60 -1.78
N ASP A 185 7.41 16.50 -2.29
CA ASP A 185 7.86 15.87 -3.55
C ASP A 185 6.92 16.17 -4.73
N TYR A 186 5.66 16.53 -4.46
CA TYR A 186 4.62 16.80 -5.46
C TYR A 186 3.89 18.14 -5.20
N PRO A 187 4.60 19.28 -5.21
CA PRO A 187 4.04 20.58 -4.80
C PRO A 187 2.99 21.14 -5.78
N ASP A 188 3.03 20.73 -7.04
CA ASP A 188 2.10 21.25 -8.07
C ASP A 188 0.78 20.44 -8.16
N GLN A 189 0.58 19.48 -7.26
CA GLN A 189 -0.59 18.58 -7.25
C GLN A 189 -1.47 18.89 -6.05
N ASP A 190 -2.62 19.54 -6.27
CA ASP A 190 -3.54 19.99 -5.19
C ASP A 190 -3.93 18.84 -4.24
N GLN A 191 -4.13 17.63 -4.77
CA GLN A 191 -4.48 16.46 -3.96
C GLN A 191 -3.39 16.09 -2.95
N SER A 192 -2.11 16.43 -3.20
CA SER A 192 -1.01 16.22 -2.26
C SER A 192 -1.16 17.03 -0.97
N TYR A 193 -1.93 18.13 -0.99
CA TYR A 193 -2.29 18.92 0.19
C TYR A 193 -3.64 18.51 0.80
N ALA A 194 -4.57 18.04 -0.04
CA ALA A 194 -5.91 17.66 0.38
C ALA A 194 -5.92 16.34 1.18
N PHE A 195 -5.14 15.34 0.78
CA PHE A 195 -5.08 14.03 1.42
C PHE A 195 -4.06 14.01 2.57
N LYS A 196 -4.51 14.40 3.76
CA LYS A 196 -3.66 14.59 4.96
C LYS A 196 -3.38 13.31 5.75
N GLU A 197 -4.16 12.26 5.55
CA GLU A 197 -4.03 10.97 6.27
C GLU A 197 -3.17 9.96 5.50
N GLN A 198 -2.16 10.48 4.80
CA GLN A 198 -1.14 9.73 4.08
C GLN A 198 0.13 10.58 3.97
N TYR A 199 1.28 9.93 3.84
CA TYR A 199 2.59 10.58 3.81
C TYR A 199 3.60 9.73 3.04
N LEU A 200 4.76 10.30 2.72
CA LEU A 200 5.92 9.53 2.28
C LEU A 200 6.80 9.18 3.48
N TYR A 201 7.21 7.92 3.59
CA TYR A 201 8.26 7.44 4.48
C TYR A 201 9.57 7.37 3.69
N GLY A 202 10.50 8.27 3.99
CA GLY A 202 11.55 8.67 3.07
C GLY A 202 10.94 9.29 1.80
N ARG A 203 11.52 8.99 0.63
CA ARG A 203 10.97 9.42 -0.67
C ARG A 203 10.25 8.29 -1.41
N ASP A 204 10.48 7.05 -1.03
CA ASP A 204 10.22 5.90 -1.89
C ASP A 204 8.95 5.11 -1.53
N MET A 205 8.41 5.30 -0.32
CA MET A 205 7.20 4.61 0.14
C MET A 205 6.11 5.61 0.53
N LEU A 206 4.93 5.49 -0.06
CA LEU A 206 3.70 6.16 0.38
C LEU A 206 2.99 5.28 1.39
N VAL A 207 2.69 5.82 2.57
CA VAL A 207 2.03 5.13 3.67
C VAL A 207 0.70 5.82 3.95
N ALA A 208 -0.39 5.06 4.02
CA ALA A 208 -1.72 5.59 4.29
C ALA A 208 -2.40 4.81 5.44
N PRO A 209 -2.10 5.15 6.71
CA PRO A 209 -2.59 4.40 7.86
C PRO A 209 -4.11 4.34 7.98
N VAL A 210 -4.66 3.20 8.41
CA VAL A 210 -6.10 3.07 8.67
C VAL A 210 -6.41 3.68 10.03
N THR A 211 -7.28 4.67 10.03
CA THR A 211 -7.54 5.63 11.13
C THR A 211 -9.00 5.63 11.57
N ASP A 212 -9.85 4.82 10.94
CA ASP A 212 -11.25 4.62 11.28
C ASP A 212 -11.50 3.11 11.54
N PRO A 213 -12.38 2.75 12.49
CA PRO A 213 -12.68 1.35 12.81
C PRO A 213 -13.43 0.64 11.68
N ALA A 214 -13.13 -0.64 11.46
CA ALA A 214 -13.82 -1.50 10.49
C ALA A 214 -14.64 -2.63 11.13
N PHE A 215 -14.58 -2.79 12.46
CA PHE A 215 -15.43 -3.71 13.25
C PHE A 215 -15.38 -5.15 12.73
N GLY A 216 -14.15 -5.66 12.52
CA GLY A 216 -13.91 -7.03 12.05
C GLY A 216 -14.12 -7.24 10.53
N ARG A 217 -14.33 -6.17 9.76
CA ARG A 217 -14.32 -6.20 8.28
C ARG A 217 -13.03 -5.56 7.77
N PRO A 218 -12.67 -5.77 6.50
CA PRO A 218 -11.64 -4.94 5.87
C PRO A 218 -12.07 -3.45 5.87
N ALA A 219 -11.18 -2.57 6.30
CA ALA A 219 -11.42 -1.13 6.25
C ALA A 219 -11.33 -0.64 4.81
N LEU A 220 -12.10 0.38 4.45
CA LEU A 220 -11.98 1.03 3.15
C LEU A 220 -11.33 2.40 3.32
N LYS A 221 -10.22 2.64 2.65
CA LYS A 221 -9.50 3.92 2.70
C LYS A 221 -9.32 4.50 1.30
N ASP A 222 -9.66 5.77 1.15
CA ASP A 222 -9.35 6.54 -0.06
C ASP A 222 -7.89 7.00 0.01
N ILE A 223 -7.15 6.74 -1.06
CA ILE A 223 -5.70 7.00 -1.12
C ILE A 223 -5.40 7.71 -2.42
N TYR A 224 -4.83 8.90 -2.33
CA TYR A 224 -4.31 9.58 -3.50
C TYR A 224 -2.93 9.02 -3.86
N LEU A 225 -2.78 8.53 -5.09
CA LEU A 225 -1.50 8.15 -5.66
C LEU A 225 -1.01 9.30 -6.55
N PRO A 226 0.09 10.00 -6.21
CA PRO A 226 0.60 11.13 -6.99
C PRO A 226 0.86 10.79 -8.46
N ALA A 227 0.62 11.75 -9.34
CA ALA A 227 0.86 11.63 -10.77
C ALA A 227 2.36 11.62 -11.11
N GLY A 228 2.68 11.01 -12.26
CA GLY A 228 4.04 10.96 -12.81
C GLY A 228 4.78 9.64 -12.57
N GLU A 229 4.27 8.80 -11.66
CA GLU A 229 4.88 7.53 -11.28
C GLU A 229 3.88 6.37 -11.37
N THR A 230 4.41 5.14 -11.49
CA THR A 230 3.66 3.92 -11.17
C THR A 230 3.89 3.57 -9.71
N TRP A 231 2.85 3.15 -9.02
CA TRP A 231 2.89 2.78 -7.61
C TRP A 231 2.64 1.28 -7.45
N PHE A 232 3.47 0.63 -6.65
CA PHE A 232 3.39 -0.78 -6.34
C PHE A 232 2.84 -0.94 -4.94
N ASP A 233 1.74 -1.66 -4.76
CA ASP A 233 1.37 -2.13 -3.43
C ASP A 233 2.52 -3.00 -2.89
N TYR A 234 3.10 -2.55 -1.78
CA TYR A 234 4.33 -3.10 -1.20
C TYR A 234 4.19 -4.58 -0.83
N PHE A 235 2.98 -5.01 -0.45
CA PHE A 235 2.74 -6.36 0.05
C PHE A 235 2.29 -7.33 -1.06
N THR A 236 1.60 -6.82 -2.09
CA THR A 236 1.02 -7.67 -3.15
C THR A 236 1.76 -7.59 -4.48
N GLY A 237 2.56 -6.55 -4.71
CA GLY A 237 3.19 -6.26 -5.99
C GLY A 237 2.21 -5.79 -7.07
N ARG A 238 0.95 -5.50 -6.73
CA ARG A 238 -0.03 -4.93 -7.67
C ARG A 238 0.39 -3.51 -8.05
N MET A 239 0.40 -3.23 -9.34
CA MET A 239 0.77 -1.93 -9.90
C MET A 239 -0.46 -1.07 -10.13
N TYR A 240 -0.34 0.21 -9.81
CA TYR A 240 -1.33 1.26 -9.97
C TYR A 240 -0.71 2.43 -10.72
N ALA A 241 -1.44 3.00 -11.68
CA ALA A 241 -1.04 4.29 -12.25
C ALA A 241 -1.18 5.39 -11.19
N GLY A 242 -0.27 6.37 -11.19
CA GLY A 242 -0.43 7.59 -10.42
C GLY A 242 -1.52 8.52 -10.99
N GLY A 243 -1.77 9.64 -10.30
CA GLY A 243 -2.70 10.69 -10.69
C GLY A 243 -4.16 10.36 -10.41
N GLN A 244 -4.42 9.43 -9.50
CA GLN A 244 -5.76 8.98 -9.16
C GLN A 244 -5.95 8.78 -7.66
N VAL A 245 -7.19 8.81 -7.23
CA VAL A 245 -7.59 8.36 -5.88
C VAL A 245 -8.11 6.94 -6.01
N ILE A 246 -7.55 6.00 -5.24
CA ILE A 246 -8.02 4.62 -5.17
C ILE A 246 -8.84 4.39 -3.90
N ALA A 247 -9.90 3.59 -3.98
CA ALA A 247 -10.62 3.09 -2.82
C ALA A 247 -10.01 1.73 -2.46
N HIS A 248 -9.14 1.69 -1.45
CA HIS A 248 -8.34 0.51 -1.14
C HIS A 248 -8.94 -0.27 0.03
N GLU A 249 -9.17 -1.56 -0.18
CA GLU A 249 -9.60 -2.49 0.86
C GLU A 249 -8.40 -2.92 1.73
N CYS A 250 -8.52 -2.69 3.02
CA CYS A 250 -7.47 -2.83 4.01
C CYS A 250 -7.88 -3.89 5.05
N PRO A 251 -7.60 -5.18 4.82
CA PRO A 251 -7.81 -6.21 5.84
C PRO A 251 -6.98 -5.91 7.09
N LEU A 252 -7.28 -6.53 8.24
CA LEU A 252 -6.62 -6.20 9.51
C LEU A 252 -5.11 -6.43 9.46
N GLU A 253 -4.69 -7.46 8.74
CA GLU A 253 -3.30 -7.89 8.56
C GLU A 253 -2.48 -6.90 7.72
N ARG A 254 -3.13 -5.99 6.98
CA ARG A 254 -2.46 -5.13 6.01
C ARG A 254 -2.90 -3.66 6.10
N MET A 255 -1.93 -2.79 6.29
CA MET A 255 -2.05 -1.35 6.07
C MET A 255 -1.60 -1.01 4.65
N PRO A 256 -2.23 -0.02 3.99
CA PRO A 256 -1.78 0.43 2.67
C PRO A 256 -0.38 1.04 2.71
N VAL A 257 0.53 0.44 1.96
CA VAL A 257 1.88 0.94 1.72
C VAL A 257 2.19 0.73 0.24
N PHE A 258 2.69 1.77 -0.43
CA PHE A 258 3.01 1.73 -1.84
C PHE A 258 4.44 2.17 -2.10
N ALA A 259 5.23 1.36 -2.78
CA ALA A 259 6.54 1.76 -3.29
C ALA A 259 6.38 2.43 -4.67
N ARG A 260 7.06 3.54 -4.90
CA ARG A 260 7.07 4.17 -6.23
C ARG A 260 7.97 3.39 -7.20
N ALA A 261 7.70 3.47 -8.50
CA ALA A 261 8.60 2.98 -9.53
C ALA A 261 10.01 3.59 -9.35
N GLY A 262 11.03 2.74 -9.47
CA GLY A 262 12.42 3.12 -9.25
C GLY A 262 12.86 3.17 -7.79
N ALA A 263 11.97 2.87 -6.83
CA ALA A 263 12.34 2.72 -5.42
C ALA A 263 13.39 1.60 -5.26
N ILE A 264 14.42 1.87 -4.45
CA ILE A 264 15.43 0.90 -4.02
C ILE A 264 15.42 0.93 -2.49
N ILE A 265 14.94 -0.14 -1.87
CA ILE A 265 14.72 -0.20 -0.42
C ILE A 265 15.74 -1.20 0.16
N PRO A 266 16.84 -0.73 0.76
CA PRO A 266 17.78 -1.60 1.46
C PRO A 266 17.19 -2.08 2.78
N MET A 267 17.34 -3.38 3.02
CA MET A 267 16.83 -4.04 4.21
C MET A 267 17.90 -4.91 4.87
N SER A 268 17.88 -4.94 6.20
CA SER A 268 18.73 -5.80 7.00
C SER A 268 18.23 -7.25 7.03
N PRO A 269 19.08 -8.19 7.43
CA PRO A 269 18.64 -9.51 7.85
C PRO A 269 17.60 -9.39 8.97
N GLN A 270 16.75 -10.39 9.11
CA GLN A 270 15.86 -10.43 10.27
C GLN A 270 16.69 -10.62 11.54
N VAL A 271 16.62 -9.64 12.43
CA VAL A 271 17.30 -9.56 13.72
C VAL A 271 16.30 -9.19 14.80
N ASP A 272 16.63 -9.51 16.05
CA ASP A 272 15.78 -9.16 17.21
C ASP A 272 16.02 -7.70 17.67
N TYR A 273 17.17 -7.13 17.34
CA TYR A 273 17.54 -5.73 17.61
C TYR A 273 18.59 -5.20 16.62
N ALA A 274 18.69 -3.87 16.50
CA ALA A 274 19.34 -3.16 15.40
C ALA A 274 20.79 -3.57 15.08
N ASP A 275 21.61 -3.88 16.09
CA ASP A 275 23.03 -4.21 15.95
C ASP A 275 23.37 -5.67 16.32
N GLU A 276 22.37 -6.56 16.41
CA GLU A 276 22.57 -8.00 16.72
C GLU A 276 23.50 -8.67 15.70
N LYS A 277 23.32 -8.33 14.41
CA LYS A 277 24.08 -8.91 13.30
C LYS A 277 24.55 -7.81 12.35
N PRO A 278 25.69 -8.02 11.68
CA PRO A 278 26.11 -7.13 10.61
C PRO A 278 25.06 -7.06 9.49
N LEU A 279 25.13 -6.02 8.66
CA LEU A 279 24.34 -5.87 7.43
C LEU A 279 24.82 -6.84 6.33
N ASP A 280 24.70 -8.13 6.62
CA ASP A 280 25.06 -9.27 5.79
C ASP A 280 24.09 -10.43 6.04
N PRO A 281 23.27 -10.81 5.04
CA PRO A 281 23.16 -10.21 3.70
C PRO A 281 22.51 -8.82 3.70
N LEU A 282 22.88 -7.97 2.74
CA LEU A 282 22.09 -6.79 2.38
C LEU A 282 20.97 -7.22 1.43
N THR A 283 19.71 -7.05 1.85
CA THR A 283 18.57 -7.26 0.95
C THR A 283 18.22 -5.96 0.24
N LEU A 284 17.91 -6.00 -1.04
CA LEU A 284 17.49 -4.84 -1.84
C LEU A 284 16.15 -5.17 -2.51
N ASP A 285 15.08 -4.54 -2.05
CA ASP A 285 13.81 -4.53 -2.78
C ASP A 285 13.85 -3.39 -3.81
N VAL A 286 13.95 -3.76 -5.08
CA VAL A 286 14.08 -2.86 -6.23
C VAL A 286 12.81 -2.89 -7.06
N TYR A 287 12.12 -1.76 -7.15
CA TYR A 287 10.90 -1.62 -7.93
C TYR A 287 11.22 -1.08 -9.30
N ALA A 288 10.95 -1.84 -10.36
CA ALA A 288 11.29 -1.46 -11.71
C ALA A 288 10.69 -0.11 -12.12
N SER A 289 11.43 0.60 -12.97
CA SER A 289 11.04 1.87 -13.58
C SER A 289 11.39 1.88 -15.07
N ASP A 290 10.78 2.79 -15.79
CA ASP A 290 11.12 3.12 -17.18
C ASP A 290 12.38 3.99 -17.31
N LYS A 291 12.80 4.61 -16.20
CA LYS A 291 13.98 5.48 -16.10
C LYS A 291 15.02 4.90 -15.13
N PRO A 292 16.30 5.27 -15.27
CA PRO A 292 17.29 4.97 -14.25
C PRO A 292 16.91 5.58 -12.89
N SER A 293 17.15 4.83 -11.81
CA SER A 293 16.90 5.29 -10.46
C SER A 293 18.09 4.98 -9.55
N THR A 294 18.22 5.72 -8.45
CA THR A 294 19.39 5.63 -7.57
C THR A 294 18.99 5.76 -6.11
N PHE A 295 19.71 5.04 -5.25
CA PHE A 295 19.72 5.19 -3.80
C PHE A 295 21.17 5.23 -3.32
N ARG A 296 21.46 5.95 -2.23
CA ARG A 296 22.79 5.93 -1.61
C ARG A 296 22.63 5.45 -0.18
N LEU A 297 23.11 4.25 0.12
CA LEU A 297 23.06 3.67 1.46
C LEU A 297 24.11 4.32 2.35
N TYR A 298 23.68 4.86 3.49
CA TYR A 298 24.57 5.38 4.53
C TYR A 298 24.86 4.32 5.59
N GLU A 299 26.12 4.21 5.99
CA GLU A 299 26.57 3.34 7.08
C GLU A 299 27.63 4.05 7.94
N ASP A 300 27.56 3.89 9.25
CA ASP A 300 28.61 4.24 10.21
C ASP A 300 28.58 3.23 11.37
N ASP A 301 29.30 3.49 12.45
CA ASP A 301 29.35 2.57 13.60
C ASP A 301 28.07 2.56 14.47
N GLY A 302 27.08 3.39 14.16
CA GLY A 302 25.79 3.46 14.85
C GLY A 302 25.81 4.09 16.24
N ALA A 303 26.96 4.39 16.83
CA ALA A 303 27.08 4.68 18.26
C ALA A 303 27.93 5.91 18.60
N SER A 304 29.07 6.09 17.93
CA SER A 304 30.04 7.12 18.29
C SER A 304 29.73 8.47 17.66
N LEU A 305 30.52 9.47 18.03
CA LEU A 305 30.53 10.80 17.40
C LEU A 305 31.46 10.88 16.19
N ASP A 306 32.16 9.79 15.83
CA ASP A 306 33.19 9.76 14.77
C ASP A 306 32.64 10.14 13.39
N TYR A 307 31.34 10.00 13.17
CA TYR A 307 30.68 10.47 11.95
C TYR A 307 30.89 11.97 11.71
N ARG A 308 31.05 12.78 12.78
CA ARG A 308 31.36 14.21 12.71
C ARG A 308 32.75 14.48 12.12
N GLU A 309 33.65 13.51 12.21
CA GLU A 309 35.00 13.53 11.64
C GLU A 309 35.08 12.84 10.27
N GLY A 310 33.93 12.53 9.66
CA GLY A 310 33.88 11.86 8.37
C GLY A 310 34.08 10.34 8.44
N LYS A 311 33.97 9.72 9.61
CA LYS A 311 34.04 8.25 9.76
C LYS A 311 32.69 7.60 9.49
N PHE A 312 32.32 7.59 8.21
CA PHE A 312 31.13 6.92 7.71
C PHE A 312 31.40 6.44 6.28
N ALA A 313 30.43 5.75 5.71
CA ALA A 313 30.49 5.30 4.33
C ALA A 313 29.17 5.47 3.59
N TRP A 314 29.28 5.66 2.27
CA TRP A 314 28.18 5.70 1.33
C TRP A 314 28.35 4.62 0.27
N THR A 315 27.30 3.86 0.00
CA THR A 315 27.28 2.86 -1.07
C THR A 315 26.21 3.27 -2.10
N PRO A 316 26.59 3.70 -3.32
CA PRO A 316 25.61 4.01 -4.36
C PRO A 316 25.00 2.73 -4.92
N ILE A 317 23.69 2.73 -5.11
CA ILE A 317 22.92 1.62 -5.67
C ILE A 317 22.06 2.20 -6.80
N THR A 318 22.09 1.58 -7.97
CA THR A 318 21.37 2.07 -9.14
C THR A 318 20.58 0.96 -9.81
N PHE A 319 19.36 1.26 -10.24
CA PHE A 319 18.60 0.44 -11.18
C PHE A 319 18.60 1.13 -12.55
N THR A 320 18.88 0.38 -13.61
CA THR A 320 18.88 0.88 -14.98
C THR A 320 18.10 -0.06 -15.89
N PRO A 321 16.98 0.39 -16.49
CA PRO A 321 16.27 -0.37 -17.51
C PRO A 321 17.06 -0.35 -18.83
N GLY A 322 17.15 -1.50 -19.49
CA GLY A 322 17.79 -1.67 -20.80
C GLY A 322 16.78 -1.53 -21.95
N SER A 323 17.22 -0.99 -23.08
CA SER A 323 16.38 -0.84 -24.28
C SER A 323 16.03 -2.17 -24.97
N ASP A 324 16.79 -3.22 -24.69
CA ASP A 324 16.62 -4.58 -25.18
C ASP A 324 15.71 -5.44 -24.30
N GLY A 325 15.07 -4.85 -23.29
CA GLY A 325 14.28 -5.59 -22.29
C GLY A 325 15.14 -6.23 -21.20
N SER A 326 16.43 -5.95 -21.15
CA SER A 326 17.25 -6.27 -19.97
C SER A 326 17.04 -5.24 -18.86
N SER A 327 17.43 -5.57 -17.64
CA SER A 327 17.46 -4.64 -16.51
C SER A 327 18.67 -4.91 -15.65
N THR A 328 19.27 -3.86 -15.09
CA THR A 328 20.50 -3.96 -14.29
C THR A 328 20.34 -3.29 -12.95
N VAL A 329 20.70 -4.00 -11.88
CA VAL A 329 20.94 -3.43 -10.54
C VAL A 329 22.44 -3.42 -10.29
N GLU A 330 22.99 -2.26 -10.01
CA GLU A 330 24.41 -2.06 -9.70
C GLU A 330 24.54 -1.55 -8.27
N VAL A 331 25.30 -2.28 -7.44
CA VAL A 331 25.82 -1.81 -6.15
C VAL A 331 27.24 -1.36 -6.39
N GLY A 332 27.48 -0.05 -6.35
CA GLY A 332 28.80 0.52 -6.57
C GLY A 332 29.75 0.30 -5.38
N PRO A 333 31.04 0.58 -5.55
CA PRO A 333 32.02 0.49 -4.47
C PRO A 333 31.64 1.38 -3.28
N THR A 334 31.75 0.87 -2.06
CA THR A 334 31.55 1.66 -0.84
C THR A 334 32.65 2.72 -0.66
N GLU A 335 32.24 3.97 -0.59
CA GLU A 335 33.07 5.16 -0.40
C GLU A 335 33.10 5.57 1.07
N GLY A 336 34.26 5.86 1.63
CA GLY A 336 34.40 6.18 3.07
C GLY A 336 34.65 4.95 3.95
N ARG A 337 35.03 5.18 5.21
CA ARG A 337 35.48 4.15 6.15
C ARG A 337 35.08 4.51 7.57
N PHE A 338 34.72 3.51 8.36
CA PHE A 338 34.40 3.63 9.79
C PHE A 338 34.81 2.37 10.55
N ALA A 339 34.85 2.44 11.88
CA ALA A 339 35.21 1.31 12.73
C ALA A 339 34.13 0.21 12.69
N GLY A 340 34.52 -1.06 12.59
CA GLY A 340 33.56 -2.17 12.49
C GLY A 340 32.95 -2.38 11.10
N GLN A 341 33.35 -1.58 10.10
CA GLN A 341 32.88 -1.72 8.73
C GLN A 341 33.19 -3.12 8.15
N LEU A 342 32.19 -3.74 7.52
CA LEU A 342 32.36 -5.00 6.81
C LEU A 342 33.39 -4.88 5.68
N LYS A 343 34.22 -5.90 5.50
CA LYS A 343 35.12 -5.99 4.34
C LYS A 343 34.43 -6.56 3.10
N SER A 344 33.45 -7.44 3.33
CA SER A 344 32.66 -8.14 2.33
C SER A 344 31.28 -8.46 2.88
N ARG A 345 30.26 -8.55 2.02
CA ARG A 345 28.90 -8.94 2.38
C ARG A 345 28.22 -9.72 1.25
N ARG A 346 27.21 -10.52 1.60
CA ARG A 346 26.29 -11.19 0.67
C ARG A 346 25.14 -10.24 0.32
N TYR A 347 24.44 -10.58 -0.76
CA TYR A 347 23.32 -9.79 -1.25
C TYR A 347 22.12 -10.68 -1.60
N GLU A 348 20.92 -10.18 -1.31
CA GLU A 348 19.67 -10.66 -1.90
C GLU A 348 19.03 -9.50 -2.65
N VAL A 349 18.93 -9.60 -3.97
CA VAL A 349 18.35 -8.55 -4.81
C VAL A 349 17.01 -9.02 -5.32
N ARG A 350 15.93 -8.37 -4.88
CA ARG A 350 14.54 -8.67 -5.23
C ARG A 350 14.04 -7.60 -6.19
N ILE A 351 13.80 -7.97 -7.44
CA ILE A 351 13.40 -7.04 -8.50
C ILE A 351 11.93 -7.26 -8.81
N HIS A 352 11.13 -6.24 -8.53
CA HIS A 352 9.68 -6.22 -8.68
C HIS A 352 9.29 -5.55 -10.00
N GLY A 353 8.16 -5.97 -10.59
CA GLY A 353 7.56 -5.23 -11.70
C GLY A 353 8.18 -5.49 -13.07
N LEU A 354 8.83 -6.64 -13.25
CA LEU A 354 9.30 -7.14 -14.54
C LEU A 354 8.63 -8.46 -14.88
N LEU A 355 8.90 -8.99 -16.07
CA LEU A 355 8.54 -10.35 -16.47
C LEU A 355 9.60 -11.33 -15.94
N GLU A 356 9.31 -12.62 -16.09
CA GLU A 356 10.29 -13.68 -15.81
C GLU A 356 11.49 -13.55 -16.77
N PRO A 357 12.73 -13.42 -16.27
CA PRO A 357 13.91 -13.30 -17.10
C PRO A 357 14.29 -14.66 -17.73
N ASP A 358 14.87 -14.63 -18.93
CA ASP A 358 15.44 -15.83 -19.57
C ASP A 358 16.70 -16.31 -18.85
N SER A 359 17.53 -15.35 -18.43
CA SER A 359 18.71 -15.62 -17.62
C SER A 359 19.03 -14.46 -16.69
N VAL A 360 19.74 -14.77 -15.62
CA VAL A 360 20.29 -13.81 -14.68
C VAL A 360 21.80 -13.99 -14.65
N SER A 361 22.53 -12.88 -14.58
CA SER A 361 23.97 -12.88 -14.34
C SER A 361 24.37 -11.98 -13.18
N VAL A 362 25.42 -12.39 -12.47
CA VAL A 362 26.06 -11.64 -11.39
C VAL A 362 27.50 -11.39 -11.83
N ASN A 363 27.90 -10.11 -11.91
CA ASN A 363 29.22 -9.70 -12.39
C ASN A 363 29.60 -10.27 -13.77
N GLY A 364 28.61 -10.50 -14.63
CA GLY A 364 28.78 -11.08 -15.97
C GLY A 364 28.77 -12.61 -16.01
N GLU A 365 28.76 -13.29 -14.86
CA GLU A 365 28.65 -14.75 -14.80
C GLU A 365 27.19 -15.17 -14.64
N LYS A 366 26.72 -16.09 -15.48
CA LYS A 366 25.35 -16.61 -15.39
C LYS A 366 25.15 -17.41 -14.11
N VAL A 367 24.05 -17.15 -13.41
CA VAL A 367 23.66 -17.87 -12.20
C VAL A 367 22.47 -18.79 -12.48
N ALA A 368 22.45 -19.95 -11.82
CA ALA A 368 21.41 -20.94 -12.04
C ALA A 368 20.06 -20.50 -11.47
N ARG A 369 18.98 -20.86 -12.16
CA ARG A 369 17.62 -20.84 -11.59
C ARG A 369 17.53 -21.97 -10.57
N ILE A 370 16.96 -21.67 -9.41
CA ILE A 370 16.75 -22.66 -8.34
C ILE A 370 15.26 -22.72 -7.98
N ASP A 371 14.82 -23.87 -7.46
CA ASP A 371 13.41 -24.12 -7.09
C ASP A 371 13.12 -23.87 -5.60
N SER A 372 14.14 -23.50 -4.82
CA SER A 372 14.04 -23.33 -3.36
C SER A 372 14.42 -21.93 -2.93
N ASP A 373 13.79 -21.45 -1.86
CA ASP A 373 14.12 -20.20 -1.19
C ASP A 373 15.37 -20.28 -0.29
N GLY A 374 16.19 -21.32 -0.46
CA GLY A 374 17.43 -21.49 0.27
C GLY A 374 18.51 -20.47 -0.13
N TRP A 375 19.47 -20.25 0.77
CA TRP A 375 20.62 -19.37 0.56
C TRP A 375 21.74 -19.96 -0.33
N GLY A 376 21.46 -21.00 -1.11
CA GLY A 376 22.44 -21.77 -1.89
C GLY A 376 23.05 -21.06 -3.11
N GLY A 377 22.74 -19.78 -3.32
CA GLY A 377 23.13 -19.01 -4.51
C GLY A 377 22.29 -19.35 -5.73
N GLY A 378 22.00 -18.36 -6.58
CA GLY A 378 21.15 -18.52 -7.76
C GLY A 378 19.99 -17.54 -7.77
N TRP A 379 18.97 -17.81 -8.59
CA TRP A 379 17.78 -16.96 -8.67
C TRP A 379 16.46 -17.74 -8.69
N THR A 380 15.40 -17.14 -8.15
CA THR A 380 14.03 -17.66 -8.16
C THR A 380 13.08 -16.64 -8.81
N TRP A 381 11.91 -17.13 -9.23
CA TRP A 381 10.83 -16.31 -9.78
C TRP A 381 9.52 -16.59 -9.06
N ASP A 382 8.92 -15.56 -8.47
CA ASP A 382 7.55 -15.59 -7.97
C ASP A 382 6.61 -15.02 -9.04
N SER A 383 5.82 -15.89 -9.67
CA SER A 383 4.87 -15.48 -10.71
C SER A 383 3.65 -14.73 -10.18
N LYS A 384 3.29 -14.90 -8.91
CA LYS A 384 2.15 -14.21 -8.28
C LYS A 384 2.51 -12.76 -7.98
N GLN A 385 3.66 -12.55 -7.33
CA GLN A 385 4.15 -11.21 -6.97
C GLN A 385 4.94 -10.55 -8.12
N ARG A 386 5.34 -11.33 -9.14
CA ARG A 386 6.22 -10.92 -10.25
C ARG A 386 7.55 -10.38 -9.73
N VAL A 387 8.22 -11.20 -8.93
CA VAL A 387 9.50 -10.86 -8.29
C VAL A 387 10.57 -11.85 -8.71
N THR A 388 11.64 -11.33 -9.28
CA THR A 388 12.89 -12.09 -9.46
C THR A 388 13.76 -11.88 -8.23
N THR A 389 14.09 -12.95 -7.51
CA THR A 389 14.99 -12.88 -6.36
C THR A 389 16.33 -13.49 -6.72
N VAL A 390 17.41 -12.70 -6.62
CA VAL A 390 18.78 -13.12 -6.91
C VAL A 390 19.57 -13.18 -5.61
N ARG A 391 20.08 -14.35 -5.25
CA ARG A 391 20.86 -14.57 -4.03
C ARG A 391 22.33 -14.78 -4.38
N ILE A 392 23.17 -13.91 -3.85
CA ILE A 392 24.63 -13.99 -3.96
C ILE A 392 25.15 -14.57 -2.65
N ALA A 393 25.36 -15.90 -2.63
CA ALA A 393 25.74 -16.63 -1.43
C ALA A 393 27.20 -16.38 -1.00
N GLU A 394 28.07 -16.05 -1.96
CA GLU A 394 29.44 -15.64 -1.68
C GLU A 394 29.47 -14.20 -1.16
N ALA A 395 30.23 -13.95 -0.09
CA ALA A 395 30.43 -12.60 0.41
C ALA A 395 31.39 -11.84 -0.52
N LEU A 396 30.88 -10.81 -1.20
CA LEU A 396 31.65 -9.99 -2.13
C LEU A 396 32.27 -8.78 -1.43
N PRO A 397 33.51 -8.37 -1.78
CA PRO A 397 34.15 -7.20 -1.19
C PRO A 397 33.33 -5.91 -1.39
N ILE A 398 33.08 -5.16 -0.33
CA ILE A 398 32.26 -3.93 -0.41
C ILE A 398 32.94 -2.81 -1.21
N GLY A 399 34.27 -2.85 -1.33
CA GLY A 399 35.04 -1.91 -2.15
C GLY A 399 35.04 -2.26 -3.64
N LYS A 400 34.29 -3.28 -4.05
CA LYS A 400 34.11 -3.65 -5.46
C LYS A 400 32.66 -3.48 -5.86
N LYS A 401 32.48 -3.12 -7.12
CA LYS A 401 31.17 -3.09 -7.75
C LYS A 401 30.57 -4.50 -7.83
N VAL A 402 29.26 -4.60 -7.58
CA VAL A 402 28.43 -5.78 -7.83
C VAL A 402 27.36 -5.43 -8.86
N VAL A 403 27.22 -6.22 -9.91
CA VAL A 403 26.23 -6.01 -10.98
C VAL A 403 25.34 -7.23 -11.08
N VAL A 404 24.03 -7.05 -10.91
CA VAL A 404 23.00 -8.06 -11.19
C VAL A 404 22.28 -7.64 -12.46
N LYS A 405 22.31 -8.49 -13.48
CA LYS A 405 21.64 -8.24 -14.77
C LYS A 405 20.61 -9.32 -15.04
N LEU A 406 19.40 -8.89 -15.39
CA LEU A 406 18.30 -9.72 -15.85
C LEU A 406 18.21 -9.57 -17.37
N ASP A 407 18.37 -10.66 -18.11
CA ASP A 407 18.24 -10.68 -19.56
C ASP A 407 16.79 -10.99 -19.95
N THR A 408 16.26 -10.22 -20.92
CA THR A 408 14.92 -10.44 -21.51
C THR A 408 13.76 -10.40 -20.50
N ALA A 409 13.88 -9.63 -19.40
CA ALA A 409 12.82 -9.48 -18.41
C ALA A 409 11.68 -8.53 -18.83
N GLY A 410 11.74 -7.97 -20.05
CA GLY A 410 10.82 -6.94 -20.51
C GLY A 410 10.98 -5.62 -19.76
N GLY A 411 10.19 -4.62 -20.16
CA GLY A 411 10.11 -3.36 -19.42
C GLY A 411 8.95 -3.33 -18.42
N LEU A 412 8.94 -2.31 -17.55
CA LEU A 412 7.81 -2.05 -16.65
C LEU A 412 6.46 -1.99 -17.41
N ALA A 413 6.45 -1.39 -18.60
CA ALA A 413 5.26 -1.32 -19.44
C ALA A 413 4.73 -2.70 -19.86
N ASP A 414 5.61 -3.68 -20.11
CA ASP A 414 5.21 -5.05 -20.43
C ASP A 414 4.59 -5.74 -19.21
N ALA A 415 5.17 -5.53 -18.02
CA ALA A 415 4.62 -6.07 -16.78
C ALA A 415 3.24 -5.47 -16.44
N ILE A 416 3.04 -4.17 -16.65
CA ILE A 416 1.75 -3.49 -16.50
C ILE A 416 0.73 -4.08 -17.49
N ALA A 417 1.12 -4.24 -18.76
CA ALA A 417 0.24 -4.84 -19.77
C ALA A 417 -0.13 -6.29 -19.41
N LEU A 418 0.82 -7.08 -18.90
CA LEU A 418 0.55 -8.45 -18.43
C LEU A 418 -0.41 -8.45 -17.24
N GLN A 419 -0.27 -7.53 -16.28
CA GLN A 419 -1.22 -7.41 -15.17
C GLN A 419 -2.64 -7.18 -15.68
N LYS A 420 -2.83 -6.26 -16.64
CA LYS A 420 -4.15 -6.00 -17.25
C LYS A 420 -4.74 -7.24 -17.92
N VAL A 421 -3.92 -7.98 -18.68
CA VAL A 421 -4.33 -9.23 -19.35
C VAL A 421 -4.71 -10.31 -18.32
N LEU A 422 -3.94 -10.46 -17.24
CA LEU A 422 -4.23 -11.39 -16.15
C LEU A 422 -5.54 -11.03 -15.44
N GLU A 423 -5.72 -9.76 -15.07
CA GLU A 423 -6.94 -9.27 -14.44
C GLU A 423 -8.17 -9.49 -15.33
N PHE A 424 -8.06 -9.18 -16.63
CA PHE A 424 -9.15 -9.44 -17.59
C PHE A 424 -9.46 -10.94 -17.71
N ARG A 425 -8.44 -11.81 -17.79
CA ARG A 425 -8.66 -13.26 -17.86
C ARG A 425 -9.39 -13.79 -16.64
N GLU A 426 -9.06 -13.32 -15.44
CA GLU A 426 -9.76 -13.74 -14.22
C GLU A 426 -11.24 -13.32 -14.26
N ARG A 427 -11.56 -12.11 -14.76
CA ARG A 427 -12.96 -11.69 -14.97
C ARG A 427 -13.68 -12.57 -16.00
N VAL A 428 -13.03 -12.93 -17.10
CA VAL A 428 -13.57 -13.88 -18.10
C VAL A 428 -13.85 -15.25 -17.47
N ARG A 429 -12.96 -15.73 -16.58
CA ARG A 429 -13.16 -16.99 -15.85
C ARG A 429 -14.33 -16.94 -14.89
N THR A 430 -14.51 -15.84 -14.16
CA THR A 430 -15.68 -15.64 -13.29
C THR A 430 -16.97 -15.72 -14.09
N VAL A 431 -17.04 -15.00 -15.22
CA VAL A 431 -18.17 -15.03 -16.15
C VAL A 431 -18.43 -16.45 -16.66
N LYS A 432 -17.38 -17.15 -17.13
CA LYS A 432 -17.46 -18.54 -17.59
C LYS A 432 -17.97 -19.49 -16.52
N LEU A 433 -17.54 -19.34 -15.26
CA LEU A 433 -17.99 -20.16 -14.14
C LEU A 433 -19.48 -19.96 -13.87
N ILE A 434 -19.95 -18.71 -13.81
CA ILE A 434 -21.38 -18.38 -13.63
C ILE A 434 -22.21 -19.04 -14.75
N GLN A 435 -21.74 -18.95 -15.99
CA GLN A 435 -22.41 -19.58 -17.14
C GLN A 435 -22.45 -21.10 -17.02
N LYS A 436 -21.31 -21.74 -16.72
CA LYS A 436 -21.24 -23.19 -16.56
C LYS A 436 -22.16 -23.67 -15.43
N LEU A 437 -22.23 -22.96 -14.31
CA LEU A 437 -23.14 -23.32 -13.21
C LEU A 437 -24.62 -23.24 -13.63
N LYS A 438 -25.02 -22.19 -14.37
CA LYS A 438 -26.39 -22.06 -14.90
C LYS A 438 -26.75 -23.24 -15.80
N TYR A 439 -25.89 -23.56 -16.77
CA TYR A 439 -26.19 -24.62 -17.75
C TYR A 439 -25.99 -26.03 -17.19
N ALA A 440 -25.06 -26.25 -16.25
CA ALA A 440 -24.85 -27.56 -15.64
C ALA A 440 -26.09 -28.07 -14.90
N LEU A 441 -26.86 -27.19 -14.25
CA LEU A 441 -28.12 -27.54 -13.56
C LEU A 441 -29.24 -27.94 -14.53
N ILE A 442 -29.16 -27.47 -15.79
CA ILE A 442 -30.26 -27.56 -16.76
C ILE A 442 -30.03 -28.68 -17.77
N LEU A 443 -28.77 -28.95 -18.11
CA LEU A 443 -28.38 -29.97 -19.09
C LEU A 443 -28.15 -31.37 -18.45
N VAL A 444 -28.46 -31.55 -17.15
CA VAL A 444 -28.32 -32.86 -16.47
C VAL A 444 -29.18 -33.91 -17.20
N GLY A 445 -28.51 -34.91 -17.78
CA GLY A 445 -29.17 -36.01 -18.48
C GLY A 445 -29.55 -35.74 -19.94
N GLN A 446 -29.12 -34.63 -20.53
CA GLN A 446 -29.32 -34.34 -21.96
C GLN A 446 -27.98 -34.34 -22.73
N GLU A 447 -27.89 -35.16 -23.77
CA GLU A 447 -26.75 -35.13 -24.71
C GLU A 447 -26.91 -33.96 -25.69
N HIS A 448 -26.06 -32.94 -25.53
CA HIS A 448 -25.97 -31.84 -26.48
C HIS A 448 -24.66 -31.92 -27.28
N GLY A 449 -24.76 -31.86 -28.61
CA GLY A 449 -23.59 -31.97 -29.48
C GLY A 449 -22.62 -30.76 -29.44
N LYS A 450 -23.04 -29.62 -28.86
CA LYS A 450 -22.20 -28.42 -28.66
C LYS A 450 -22.61 -27.66 -27.38
N PRO A 451 -21.65 -27.08 -26.63
CA PRO A 451 -21.96 -26.18 -25.52
C PRO A 451 -22.68 -24.90 -25.97
N PRO A 452 -23.36 -24.16 -25.07
CA PRO A 452 -23.91 -22.83 -25.36
C PRO A 452 -22.89 -21.86 -25.96
N ARG A 453 -23.32 -20.97 -26.86
CA ARG A 453 -22.49 -19.97 -27.56
C ARG A 453 -21.61 -19.18 -26.59
N VAL A 454 -22.18 -18.69 -25.50
CA VAL A 454 -21.46 -17.89 -24.50
C VAL A 454 -20.31 -18.65 -23.82
N ILE A 455 -20.48 -19.96 -23.58
CA ILE A 455 -19.40 -20.81 -23.04
C ILE A 455 -18.30 -21.00 -24.09
N GLN A 456 -18.66 -21.20 -25.35
CA GLN A 456 -17.68 -21.31 -26.42
C GLN A 456 -16.90 -20.01 -26.62
N GLU A 457 -17.56 -18.85 -26.58
CA GLU A 457 -16.91 -17.55 -26.75
C GLU A 457 -15.99 -17.22 -25.57
N THR A 458 -16.39 -17.51 -24.33
CA THR A 458 -15.50 -17.38 -23.16
C THR A 458 -14.30 -18.33 -23.24
N GLU A 459 -14.48 -19.56 -23.72
CA GLU A 459 -13.37 -20.52 -23.94
C GLU A 459 -12.41 -20.05 -25.03
N LYS A 460 -12.91 -19.50 -26.15
CA LYS A 460 -12.06 -18.92 -27.22
C LYS A 460 -11.25 -17.73 -26.72
N VAL A 461 -11.89 -16.81 -26.00
CA VAL A 461 -11.21 -15.63 -25.44
C VAL A 461 -10.17 -16.06 -24.41
N GLU A 462 -10.52 -16.95 -23.49
CA GLU A 462 -9.58 -17.46 -22.48
C GLU A 462 -8.38 -18.17 -23.12
N ALA A 463 -8.59 -18.99 -24.16
CA ALA A 463 -7.50 -19.64 -24.88
C ALA A 463 -6.54 -18.62 -25.49
N ARG A 464 -7.06 -17.59 -26.17
CA ARG A 464 -6.24 -16.50 -26.72
C ARG A 464 -5.47 -15.74 -25.64
N LEU A 465 -6.08 -15.49 -24.49
CA LEU A 465 -5.40 -14.83 -23.35
C LEU A 465 -4.29 -15.72 -22.78
N ASN A 466 -4.49 -17.04 -22.72
CA ASN A 466 -3.45 -17.97 -22.27
C ASN A 466 -2.23 -17.99 -23.21
N ASP A 467 -2.45 -17.94 -24.52
CA ASP A 467 -1.36 -17.86 -25.51
C ASP A 467 -0.53 -16.59 -25.33
N ILE A 468 -1.18 -15.47 -25.02
CA ILE A 468 -0.54 -14.18 -24.75
C ILE A 468 0.25 -14.21 -23.44
N ILE A 469 -0.35 -14.75 -22.37
CA ILE A 469 0.29 -14.85 -21.06
C ILE A 469 1.52 -15.78 -21.10
N ALA A 470 1.51 -16.80 -21.97
CA ALA A 470 2.65 -17.68 -22.17
C ALA A 470 3.86 -16.97 -22.83
N ASN A 471 3.63 -15.84 -23.53
CA ASN A 471 4.68 -15.08 -24.22
C ASN A 471 4.51 -13.57 -23.99
N PRO A 472 4.73 -13.07 -22.76
CA PRO A 472 4.40 -11.69 -22.39
C PRO A 472 5.41 -10.64 -22.87
N LEU A 473 6.53 -11.05 -23.48
CA LEU A 473 7.57 -10.13 -23.92
C LEU A 473 7.06 -9.22 -25.06
N GLY A 474 7.22 -7.91 -24.91
CA GLY A 474 6.75 -6.93 -25.89
C GLY A 474 5.23 -6.74 -25.93
N LEU A 475 4.50 -7.28 -24.93
CA LEU A 475 3.05 -7.15 -24.80
C LEU A 475 2.59 -5.70 -24.74
N SER A 476 3.40 -4.79 -24.21
CA SER A 476 3.10 -3.35 -24.22
C SER A 476 2.96 -2.76 -25.63
N ARG A 477 3.67 -3.32 -26.62
CA ARG A 477 3.63 -2.88 -28.03
C ARG A 477 2.53 -3.58 -28.82
N ASN A 478 2.15 -4.78 -28.40
CA ASN A 478 1.17 -5.64 -29.08
C ASN A 478 0.03 -6.02 -28.13
N MET A 479 -0.53 -5.04 -27.43
CA MET A 479 -1.59 -5.28 -26.45
C MET A 479 -2.82 -5.86 -27.16
N PRO A 480 -3.40 -6.97 -26.67
CA PRO A 480 -4.64 -7.48 -27.23
C PRO A 480 -5.75 -6.42 -27.19
N ASP A 481 -6.62 -6.42 -28.20
CA ASP A 481 -7.81 -5.58 -28.19
C ASP A 481 -8.85 -6.14 -27.19
N LEU A 482 -8.62 -5.85 -25.91
CA LEU A 482 -9.48 -6.27 -24.80
C LEU A 482 -10.89 -5.68 -24.93
N LYS A 483 -11.02 -4.49 -25.52
CA LYS A 483 -12.32 -3.86 -25.82
C LYS A 483 -13.12 -4.68 -26.83
N SER A 484 -12.51 -5.11 -27.94
CA SER A 484 -13.17 -5.99 -28.91
C SER A 484 -13.54 -7.33 -28.31
N MET A 485 -12.67 -7.93 -27.49
CA MET A 485 -12.98 -9.18 -26.77
C MET A 485 -14.17 -8.99 -25.81
N THR A 486 -14.21 -7.87 -25.10
CA THR A 486 -15.31 -7.51 -24.20
C THR A 486 -16.61 -7.38 -24.99
N LYS A 487 -16.62 -6.67 -26.12
CA LYS A 487 -17.80 -6.55 -26.99
C LYS A 487 -18.31 -7.90 -27.50
N GLN A 488 -17.39 -8.79 -27.90
CA GLN A 488 -17.71 -10.16 -28.32
C GLN A 488 -18.39 -10.96 -27.19
N LEU A 489 -17.86 -10.89 -25.98
CA LEU A 489 -18.41 -11.58 -24.82
C LEU A 489 -19.77 -11.02 -24.40
N LEU A 490 -19.93 -9.70 -24.37
CA LEU A 490 -21.20 -9.04 -24.04
C LEU A 490 -22.30 -9.41 -25.04
N ALA A 491 -21.98 -9.43 -26.35
CA ALA A 491 -22.94 -9.88 -27.37
C ALA A 491 -23.38 -11.33 -27.13
N ALA A 492 -22.46 -12.21 -26.76
CA ALA A 492 -22.77 -13.61 -26.49
C ALA A 492 -23.63 -13.83 -25.23
N MET A 493 -23.69 -12.87 -24.29
CA MET A 493 -24.55 -12.96 -23.10
C MET A 493 -26.02 -12.63 -23.39
N VAL A 494 -26.28 -11.80 -24.40
CA VAL A 494 -27.63 -11.25 -24.69
C VAL A 494 -28.25 -11.89 -25.92
N ASP A 495 -27.42 -12.39 -26.85
CA ASP A 495 -27.89 -13.16 -28.02
C ASP A 495 -28.31 -14.57 -27.61
N LYS A 496 -29.25 -15.17 -28.37
CA LYS A 496 -29.74 -16.54 -28.16
C LYS A 496 -28.61 -17.51 -27.80
N PRO A 497 -28.66 -18.19 -26.64
CA PRO A 497 -27.51 -18.94 -26.11
C PRO A 497 -27.17 -20.21 -26.88
N PHE A 498 -28.04 -20.66 -27.78
CA PHE A 498 -27.83 -21.81 -28.65
C PHE A 498 -28.01 -21.40 -30.11
N ASP A 499 -27.08 -21.83 -30.97
CA ASP A 499 -27.18 -21.67 -32.41
C ASP A 499 -28.22 -22.65 -32.97
N SER A 500 -29.48 -22.25 -33.10
CA SER A 500 -30.50 -23.05 -33.81
C SER A 500 -30.82 -22.46 -35.17
N THR A 501 -30.36 -23.11 -36.23
CA THR A 501 -30.73 -22.82 -37.63
C THR A 501 -31.74 -23.84 -38.19
N ARG A 502 -32.20 -24.81 -37.38
CA ARG A 502 -33.14 -25.84 -37.82
C ARG A 502 -34.59 -25.38 -37.68
N THR A 503 -35.31 -25.38 -38.80
CA THR A 503 -36.77 -25.33 -38.80
C THR A 503 -37.29 -26.71 -38.38
N ILE A 504 -37.97 -26.80 -37.24
CA ILE A 504 -38.60 -28.04 -36.78
C ILE A 504 -40.00 -28.09 -37.38
N PRO A 505 -40.35 -29.11 -38.19
CA PRO A 505 -41.70 -29.26 -38.73
C PRO A 505 -42.74 -29.33 -37.62
N ASP A 506 -43.90 -28.69 -37.81
CA ASP A 506 -44.98 -28.60 -36.80
C ASP A 506 -45.49 -29.96 -36.29
N LEU A 507 -45.19 -31.04 -37.02
CA LEU A 507 -45.57 -32.42 -36.69
C LEU A 507 -44.73 -33.04 -35.55
N ASN A 508 -43.64 -32.41 -35.12
CA ASN A 508 -42.76 -32.95 -34.07
C ASN A 508 -42.85 -32.16 -32.76
N GLN A 509 -43.99 -32.32 -32.08
CA GLN A 509 -44.36 -31.60 -30.84
C GLN A 509 -43.28 -31.69 -29.75
N THR A 510 -42.71 -32.87 -29.55
CA THR A 510 -41.69 -33.13 -28.51
C THR A 510 -40.39 -32.37 -28.78
N CYS A 511 -39.95 -32.30 -30.05
CA CYS A 511 -38.79 -31.47 -30.41
C CYS A 511 -39.09 -29.97 -30.31
N LEU A 512 -40.33 -29.56 -30.56
CA LEU A 512 -40.79 -28.18 -30.39
C LEU A 512 -40.81 -27.78 -28.91
N GLU A 513 -41.27 -28.66 -28.03
CA GLU A 513 -41.25 -28.50 -26.57
C GLU A 513 -39.83 -28.44 -26.01
N ALA A 514 -38.93 -29.30 -26.50
CA ALA A 514 -37.51 -29.26 -26.14
C ALA A 514 -36.83 -27.97 -26.65
N THR A 515 -37.23 -27.45 -27.81
CA THR A 515 -36.69 -26.18 -28.32
C THR A 515 -37.21 -25.00 -27.52
N LYS A 516 -38.50 -24.99 -27.17
CA LYS A 516 -39.09 -23.98 -26.27
C LYS A 516 -38.48 -24.03 -24.88
N SER A 517 -38.20 -25.23 -24.34
CA SER A 517 -37.55 -25.34 -23.04
C SER A 517 -36.13 -24.76 -23.07
N ILE A 518 -35.38 -24.95 -24.17
CA ILE A 518 -34.06 -24.36 -24.41
C ILE A 518 -34.13 -22.83 -24.64
N GLU A 519 -35.12 -22.33 -25.40
CA GLU A 519 -35.34 -20.89 -25.60
C GLU A 519 -35.73 -20.16 -24.30
N ASN A 520 -36.38 -20.86 -23.37
CA ASN A 520 -36.67 -20.35 -22.03
C ASN A 520 -35.43 -20.36 -21.10
N VAL A 521 -34.28 -20.92 -21.52
CA VAL A 521 -32.99 -20.87 -20.80
C VAL A 521 -32.17 -19.67 -21.27
N THR A 522 -32.78 -18.49 -21.27
CA THR A 522 -32.04 -17.22 -21.42
C THR A 522 -31.59 -16.71 -20.05
N PHE A 523 -30.56 -15.88 -20.02
CA PHE A 523 -30.18 -15.21 -18.78
C PHE A 523 -31.19 -14.13 -18.45
N GLU A 524 -31.60 -14.05 -17.19
CA GLU A 524 -32.40 -12.93 -16.71
C GLU A 524 -31.60 -11.64 -16.82
N SER A 525 -32.29 -10.50 -17.00
CA SER A 525 -31.64 -9.18 -17.08
C SER A 525 -30.70 -8.90 -15.90
N GLU A 526 -31.04 -9.41 -14.72
CA GLU A 526 -30.22 -9.34 -13.51
C GLU A 526 -28.92 -10.14 -13.61
N GLU A 527 -28.96 -11.35 -14.18
CA GLU A 527 -27.79 -12.20 -14.36
C GLU A 527 -26.85 -11.60 -15.40
N VAL A 528 -27.39 -11.10 -16.52
CA VAL A 528 -26.63 -10.37 -17.54
C VAL A 528 -25.96 -9.15 -16.93
N ARG A 529 -26.67 -8.39 -16.08
CA ARG A 529 -26.12 -7.22 -15.40
C ARG A 529 -24.95 -7.59 -14.50
N LYS A 530 -25.07 -8.65 -13.68
CA LYS A 530 -23.99 -9.13 -12.81
C LYS A 530 -22.78 -9.61 -13.57
N MET A 531 -22.97 -10.39 -14.64
CA MET A 531 -21.87 -10.84 -15.50
C MET A 531 -21.19 -9.67 -16.23
N THR A 532 -21.97 -8.70 -16.70
CA THR A 532 -21.45 -7.48 -17.33
C THR A 532 -20.63 -6.67 -16.33
N ALA A 533 -21.14 -6.46 -15.11
CA ALA A 533 -20.42 -5.78 -14.04
C ALA A 533 -19.11 -6.50 -13.70
N ALA A 534 -19.14 -7.84 -13.55
CA ALA A 534 -17.95 -8.63 -13.29
C ALA A 534 -16.92 -8.55 -14.43
N LEU A 535 -17.37 -8.62 -15.70
CA LEU A 535 -16.49 -8.55 -16.87
C LEU A 535 -15.77 -7.20 -16.97
N LEU A 536 -16.51 -6.12 -16.73
CA LEU A 536 -16.01 -4.75 -16.78
C LEU A 536 -15.25 -4.34 -15.50
N GLY A 537 -15.17 -5.23 -14.52
CA GLY A 537 -14.47 -4.98 -13.25
C GLY A 537 -15.13 -3.88 -12.42
N LEU A 538 -16.46 -3.78 -12.46
CA LEU A 538 -17.17 -2.81 -11.64
C LEU A 538 -17.06 -3.19 -10.17
N ASP A 539 -16.47 -2.30 -9.38
CA ASP A 539 -16.48 -2.37 -7.93
C ASP A 539 -16.97 -1.03 -7.37
N LEU A 540 -18.17 -1.05 -6.78
CA LEU A 540 -18.75 0.13 -6.16
C LEU A 540 -18.35 0.14 -4.69
N HIS A 541 -17.53 1.10 -4.34
CA HIS A 541 -17.19 1.46 -2.97
C HIS A 541 -18.10 2.58 -2.50
N ALA A 542 -18.64 2.46 -1.29
CA ALA A 542 -19.45 3.51 -0.69
C ALA A 542 -19.34 3.42 0.85
N ARG A 543 -19.15 4.57 1.50
CA ARG A 543 -19.04 4.68 2.96
C ARG A 543 -19.62 5.99 3.47
N VAL A 544 -20.04 5.97 4.72
CA VAL A 544 -20.42 7.17 5.48
C VAL A 544 -19.15 7.76 6.10
N VAL A 545 -18.98 9.08 5.97
CA VAL A 545 -17.93 9.86 6.61
C VAL A 545 -18.60 10.93 7.47
N TRP A 546 -18.17 10.99 8.73
CA TRP A 546 -18.60 12.01 9.68
C TRP A 546 -17.60 13.16 9.66
N ASP A 547 -18.11 14.39 9.46
CA ASP A 547 -17.31 15.58 9.68
C ASP A 547 -17.40 16.04 11.14
N ASP A 548 -16.33 16.63 11.64
CA ASP A 548 -16.23 17.12 13.01
C ASP A 548 -17.22 18.29 13.20
N PRO A 549 -18.22 18.16 14.11
CA PRO A 549 -19.23 19.20 14.33
C PRO A 549 -18.64 20.54 14.77
N GLU A 550 -17.40 20.60 15.29
CA GLU A 550 -16.77 21.86 15.70
C GLU A 550 -16.34 22.77 14.53
N LYS A 551 -16.26 22.26 13.28
CA LYS A 551 -15.78 23.04 12.13
C LYS A 551 -16.88 23.79 11.37
N HIS A 552 -18.16 23.53 11.63
CA HIS A 552 -19.25 24.08 10.84
C HIS A 552 -20.34 24.72 11.73
N PHE A 553 -20.57 26.03 11.53
CA PHE A 553 -21.64 26.82 12.18
C PHE A 553 -23.08 26.36 11.85
N VAL A 554 -23.25 25.29 11.08
CA VAL A 554 -24.52 24.85 10.50
C VAL A 554 -24.73 23.35 10.76
N GLY A 555 -24.45 22.89 11.98
CA GLY A 555 -24.77 21.53 12.44
C GLY A 555 -23.98 20.38 11.76
N PRO A 556 -24.16 19.13 12.21
CA PRO A 556 -23.45 17.98 11.63
C PRO A 556 -23.98 17.65 10.22
N TYR A 557 -23.07 17.57 9.25
CA TYR A 557 -23.33 17.07 7.90
C TYR A 557 -22.94 15.59 7.82
N LEU A 558 -23.76 14.79 7.12
CA LEU A 558 -23.40 13.43 6.78
C LEU A 558 -22.86 13.41 5.35
N HIS A 559 -21.62 12.98 5.19
CA HIS A 559 -21.01 12.80 3.87
C HIS A 559 -21.07 11.33 3.50
N VAL A 560 -21.57 11.02 2.30
CA VAL A 560 -21.42 9.68 1.72
C VAL A 560 -20.42 9.78 0.59
N GLN A 561 -19.26 9.16 0.77
CA GLN A 561 -18.26 9.06 -0.27
C GLN A 561 -18.49 7.77 -1.04
N ALA A 562 -18.51 7.88 -2.37
CA ALA A 562 -18.70 6.74 -3.24
C ALA A 562 -17.74 6.78 -4.43
N LYS A 563 -17.18 5.62 -4.76
CA LYS A 563 -16.29 5.43 -5.89
C LYS A 563 -16.71 4.17 -6.66
N LEU A 564 -16.95 4.31 -7.96
CA LEU A 564 -17.10 3.17 -8.87
C LEU A 564 -15.78 2.98 -9.59
N ASP A 565 -15.05 1.95 -9.20
CA ASP A 565 -13.91 1.47 -9.97
C ASP A 565 -14.43 0.63 -11.15
N TYR A 566 -13.82 0.82 -12.32
CA TYR A 566 -14.09 0.05 -13.53
C TYR A 566 -12.87 0.10 -14.45
N ASP A 567 -12.80 -0.86 -15.36
CA ASP A 567 -11.68 -0.95 -16.29
C ASP A 567 -11.94 -0.14 -17.57
N SER A 568 -11.35 1.05 -17.61
CA SER A 568 -11.48 1.95 -18.75
C SER A 568 -10.85 1.42 -20.04
N ASP A 569 -9.92 0.45 -19.98
CA ASP A 569 -9.37 -0.17 -21.20
C ASP A 569 -10.41 -1.05 -21.90
N LEU A 570 -11.41 -1.55 -21.15
CA LEU A 570 -12.48 -2.40 -21.68
C LEU A 570 -13.66 -1.58 -22.22
N THR A 571 -13.93 -0.42 -21.63
CA THR A 571 -15.08 0.42 -21.97
C THR A 571 -14.73 1.55 -22.95
N GLY A 572 -13.50 2.08 -22.88
CA GLY A 572 -13.14 3.34 -23.49
C GLY A 572 -13.76 4.52 -22.73
N PRO A 573 -14.08 5.65 -23.41
CA PRO A 573 -14.76 6.76 -22.78
C PRO A 573 -16.10 6.32 -22.17
N ALA A 574 -16.28 6.56 -20.88
CA ALA A 574 -17.48 6.21 -20.13
C ALA A 574 -17.89 7.34 -19.19
N THR A 575 -19.17 7.39 -18.85
CA THR A 575 -19.72 8.29 -17.84
C THR A 575 -20.25 7.49 -16.66
N VAL A 576 -20.04 8.01 -15.45
CA VAL A 576 -20.52 7.42 -14.21
C VAL A 576 -21.56 8.36 -13.61
N ALA A 577 -22.78 7.87 -13.46
CA ALA A 577 -23.83 8.55 -12.71
C ALA A 577 -24.06 7.79 -11.39
N MET A 578 -24.06 8.50 -10.28
CA MET A 578 -24.37 7.89 -8.97
C MET A 578 -25.57 8.54 -8.32
N GLN A 579 -26.31 7.76 -7.55
CA GLN A 579 -27.49 8.20 -6.82
C GLN A 579 -27.54 7.50 -5.46
N ILE A 580 -27.96 8.24 -4.44
CA ILE A 580 -28.34 7.66 -3.15
C ILE A 580 -29.84 7.34 -3.18
N GLU A 581 -30.16 6.11 -2.80
CA GLU A 581 -31.52 5.62 -2.58
C GLU A 581 -31.72 5.43 -1.07
N LEU A 582 -32.49 6.35 -0.49
CA LEU A 582 -32.82 6.36 0.92
C LEU A 582 -34.05 5.47 1.21
N PRO A 583 -34.18 4.89 2.43
CA PRO A 583 -35.34 4.10 2.81
C PRO A 583 -36.67 4.90 2.73
N GLU A 584 -37.76 4.24 2.34
CA GLU A 584 -39.10 4.85 2.26
C GLU A 584 -39.64 5.30 3.63
N SER A 585 -39.12 4.76 4.74
CA SER A 585 -39.55 5.07 6.12
C SER A 585 -39.03 6.41 6.67
N ASN A 586 -38.43 7.26 5.84
CA ASN A 586 -37.77 8.48 6.29
C ASN A 586 -38.74 9.66 6.53
N PRO A 587 -38.53 10.47 7.60
CA PRO A 587 -39.39 11.61 7.93
C PRO A 587 -39.36 12.73 6.87
N PRO A 588 -40.40 13.59 6.81
CA PRO A 588 -40.47 14.71 5.87
C PRO A 588 -39.34 15.71 6.15
N GLY A 589 -38.34 15.76 5.27
CA GLY A 589 -37.17 16.64 5.42
C GLY A 589 -35.90 16.13 4.72
N TRP A 590 -35.85 14.85 4.35
CA TRP A 590 -34.73 14.30 3.59
C TRP A 590 -34.74 14.89 2.17
N GLY A 591 -33.66 15.62 1.84
CA GLY A 591 -33.47 16.28 0.55
C GLY A 591 -33.49 15.29 -0.63
N ARG A 592 -33.72 15.84 -1.84
CA ARG A 592 -33.81 15.11 -3.12
C ARG A 592 -32.68 14.09 -3.27
N ASN A 593 -32.98 12.89 -3.77
CA ASN A 593 -32.00 11.91 -4.27
C ASN A 593 -31.19 12.55 -5.41
N PRO A 594 -30.00 13.13 -5.18
CA PRO A 594 -29.30 13.83 -6.23
C PRO A 594 -28.61 12.78 -7.09
N THR A 595 -28.90 12.75 -8.39
CA THR A 595 -28.03 12.03 -9.33
C THR A 595 -26.85 12.94 -9.65
N VAL A 596 -25.64 12.49 -9.33
CA VAL A 596 -24.40 13.23 -9.59
C VAL A 596 -23.61 12.55 -10.70
N GLN A 597 -23.10 13.33 -11.66
CA GLN A 597 -22.10 12.85 -12.59
C GLN A 597 -20.75 12.81 -11.86
N ALA A 598 -20.26 11.61 -11.61
CA ALA A 598 -19.06 11.39 -10.81
C ALA A 598 -17.82 11.57 -11.70
N ALA A 599 -17.08 12.67 -11.49
CA ALA A 599 -15.81 12.89 -12.15
C ALA A 599 -14.82 11.80 -11.72
N ASN A 600 -14.16 11.14 -12.68
CA ASN A 600 -13.26 10.01 -12.44
C ASN A 600 -13.90 8.87 -11.62
N GLY A 601 -15.22 8.71 -11.70
CA GLY A 601 -15.94 7.66 -10.96
C GLY A 601 -16.00 7.90 -9.45
N TYR A 602 -15.62 9.07 -8.94
CA TYR A 602 -15.71 9.45 -7.53
C TYR A 602 -16.76 10.55 -7.32
N THR A 603 -17.52 10.46 -6.24
CA THR A 603 -18.41 11.53 -5.79
C THR A 603 -18.51 11.54 -4.27
N GLN A 604 -18.80 12.71 -3.74
CA GLN A 604 -19.27 12.88 -2.37
C GLN A 604 -20.71 13.40 -2.43
N PHE A 605 -21.59 12.80 -1.64
CA PHE A 605 -22.95 13.27 -1.44
C PHE A 605 -23.04 13.94 -0.06
N ASP A 606 -23.53 15.16 -0.03
CA ASP A 606 -23.82 15.88 1.21
C ASP A 606 -25.30 15.69 1.56
N ILE A 607 -25.57 15.02 2.68
CA ILE A 607 -26.93 14.76 3.15
C ILE A 607 -27.25 15.75 4.28
N PHE A 608 -28.25 16.62 4.02
CA PHE A 608 -28.66 17.70 4.92
C PHE A 608 -29.74 17.26 5.93
N TYR A 609 -29.59 17.76 7.16
CA TYR A 609 -30.48 17.63 8.33
C TYR A 609 -31.98 17.93 8.01
N PRO A 610 -33.01 17.33 8.66
CA PRO A 610 -33.02 16.76 10.02
C PRO A 610 -32.89 15.24 10.16
N PHE A 611 -31.93 14.82 10.98
CA PHE A 611 -31.73 13.43 11.42
C PHE A 611 -32.37 13.18 12.79
N PRO A 612 -33.02 12.01 13.02
CA PRO A 612 -33.34 11.57 14.38
C PRO A 612 -32.04 11.31 15.16
N GLU A 613 -32.03 11.55 16.48
CA GLU A 613 -30.84 11.47 17.35
C GLU A 613 -30.12 10.10 17.36
N LYS A 614 -30.74 9.04 16.81
CA LYS A 614 -30.20 7.66 16.79
C LYS A 614 -30.66 6.86 15.56
N PRO A 615 -30.06 7.04 14.38
CA PRO A 615 -30.41 6.27 13.18
C PRO A 615 -29.58 4.98 13.02
N SER A 616 -28.86 4.55 14.05
CA SER A 616 -28.01 3.34 14.03
C SER A 616 -28.77 2.13 13.49
N GLY A 617 -28.24 1.49 12.44
CA GLY A 617 -28.80 0.28 11.85
C GLY A 617 -29.73 0.49 10.64
N GLN A 618 -29.93 1.73 10.17
CA GLN A 618 -30.57 1.96 8.88
C GLN A 618 -29.61 1.64 7.73
N VAL A 619 -30.08 0.87 6.74
CA VAL A 619 -29.35 0.57 5.51
C VAL A 619 -29.96 1.34 4.37
N PHE A 620 -29.14 2.11 3.64
CA PHE A 620 -29.52 2.76 2.39
C PHE A 620 -28.69 2.21 1.24
N ARG A 621 -29.02 2.57 0.00
CA ARG A 621 -28.27 2.11 -1.18
C ARG A 621 -27.58 3.27 -1.86
N VAL A 622 -26.34 3.04 -2.27
CA VAL A 622 -25.69 3.86 -3.30
C VAL A 622 -25.79 3.07 -4.60
N LYS A 623 -26.43 3.66 -5.61
CA LYS A 623 -26.54 3.11 -6.95
C LYS A 623 -25.56 3.82 -7.85
N ALA A 624 -24.81 3.07 -8.64
CA ALA A 624 -23.93 3.62 -9.67
C ALA A 624 -24.29 3.02 -11.03
N ALA A 625 -24.28 3.87 -12.05
CA ALA A 625 -24.54 3.49 -13.41
C ALA A 625 -23.37 3.92 -14.30
N LEU A 626 -22.76 2.95 -14.95
CA LEU A 626 -21.73 3.15 -15.94
C LEU A 626 -22.37 3.12 -17.33
N THR A 627 -22.13 4.15 -18.14
CA THR A 627 -22.61 4.23 -19.53
C THR A 627 -21.43 4.43 -20.47
N TRP A 628 -21.31 3.59 -21.49
CA TRP A 628 -20.25 3.63 -22.50
C TRP A 628 -20.81 3.25 -23.88
N ASP A 629 -19.98 3.31 -24.93
CA ASP A 629 -20.39 2.98 -26.31
C ASP A 629 -20.96 1.55 -26.46
N GLY A 630 -20.59 0.63 -25.56
CA GLY A 630 -21.07 -0.74 -25.56
C GLY A 630 -22.33 -0.98 -24.71
N GLY A 631 -22.88 0.03 -24.04
CA GLY A 631 -24.13 -0.08 -23.29
C GLY A 631 -24.17 0.66 -21.97
N ARG A 632 -25.07 0.20 -21.08
CA ARG A 632 -25.24 0.72 -19.73
C ARG A 632 -25.36 -0.45 -18.76
N VAL A 633 -24.66 -0.36 -17.64
CA VAL A 633 -24.75 -1.34 -16.54
C VAL A 633 -24.90 -0.59 -15.22
N GLU A 634 -25.71 -1.13 -14.33
CA GLU A 634 -25.96 -0.57 -13.01
C GLU A 634 -25.49 -1.55 -11.94
N THR A 635 -24.92 -1.01 -10.86
CA THR A 635 -24.59 -1.75 -9.65
C THR A 635 -25.05 -0.93 -8.44
N TYR A 636 -25.18 -1.59 -7.30
CA TYR A 636 -25.51 -0.91 -6.06
C TYR A 636 -24.74 -1.50 -4.89
N LYS A 637 -24.53 -0.68 -3.87
CA LYS A 637 -23.96 -1.08 -2.59
C LYS A 637 -24.89 -0.66 -1.49
N GLU A 638 -25.21 -1.61 -0.62
CA GLU A 638 -25.88 -1.31 0.64
C GLU A 638 -24.86 -0.70 1.60
N VAL A 639 -25.22 0.46 2.16
CA VAL A 639 -24.42 1.22 3.10
C VAL A 639 -25.21 1.30 4.38
N GLU A 640 -24.60 0.81 5.45
CA GLU A 640 -25.20 0.82 6.78
C GLU A 640 -24.80 2.10 7.50
N TRP A 641 -25.79 2.76 8.10
CA TRP A 641 -25.58 3.89 8.98
C TRP A 641 -25.13 3.39 10.34
N ARG A 642 -23.86 3.64 10.67
CA ARG A 642 -23.27 3.35 11.97
C ARG A 642 -22.82 4.66 12.62
N GLN A 643 -23.11 4.78 13.93
CA GLN A 643 -22.63 5.87 14.78
C GLN A 643 -21.15 5.71 15.07
#